data_AF-A0A9W9C7S6-F1
#
_entry.id   AF-A0A9W9C7S6-F1
#
_cell.length_a   1.000
_cell.length_b   1.000
_cell.length_c   1.000
_cell.angle_alpha   90.00
_cell.angle_beta   90.00
_cell.angle_gamma   90.00
#
_symmetry.space_group_name_H-M   'P 1'
#
loop_
_entity.id
_entity.type
_entity.pdbx_description
1 polymer ?
#
loop_
_entity_poly.entity_id
_entity_poly.type
_entity_poly.pdbx_seq_one_letter_code
_entity_poly.pdbx_strand_id
1 'polypeptide(L)'
;MAPATKRRKLKHEDESSEPDGSAADNHVDGAFPSDNDERDVNDGSMDDLELVSDNGSSTEASLEEDDEDEDIEEEEEVAIETVTKQQRVATNAQDGGKAKPHRHSDAQLQDGTYTAETFKSNVFKLQVDELLDQVKLKYSKKEASAENAMRTLKIIIEQLPSREPQLLAGAETSLKASGVAIPFPSPPPPTDVKYKFRYERPASINATGSYPLKTATRSEEGIGIDLVVTMPKAIFQEKDYLNYRYFYKRAFYLACLAAGIKKSKEHKFKLSFDCLNGNQLQPILVVRPNGNGDGDDFSNSKCRIDILLAMPEGIFPDAKLLPKANCIRPKGDDIESDNKPLTSTPFYNSTLRSEVTVTPYLKLLHSSAANCDAFQDACILGRIWLKQRGFGSGLRKGGFGNFEWAALMALLMQPNPGAGAPPLSSGYSSYQLFKGTLQFLARHDLSKKAFSLQARDVAFPKSGLAPIFFDGPRGLNILFKMTTWSYAQLHLEAKISVDTLGDVLFDQFDSIFILRTDLKRYRYDATLELPIGALGLDPTQKSYEDQLAGTCQKIYTTLIRALTDRVTALDLSLRAHSTWSVTTSRPSDDARDRLLINIATDPANANRTVDHGPSAENKQEAASFRKFWGDKSELRRFRDGSILESVVWSTKDASVSVLEHIVLYILAKHVNDGIRENAHFTYDSFAGVISSGRLQGQSGVTAFAPIMAAFTQLEKDIRELEELPLSVRHIRGADAQLRYTSVDAQQSTPASIVLQLEASARWPDDLCAIQRTKIAFLLKLSELLSASHKTYKAQVGLENPSQPSQNQAFLDITLKTGKHGVPDYAFRLRIHHDREATLLERQLKDKTLDAQSRESAALALALYSRDFLRVLSHTQTVQNLCTRHTALSPAIRLTKRWFDSHLLSPHVAPELIELLVIRTFLQPHPLARTFMCHDRLLTDAGLD
;
A
#
# COMPACT_ATOMS: atom_id res chain seq x y z
N MET A 1 30.39 -40.60 20.45
CA MET A 1 31.76 -41.13 20.30
C MET A 1 32.61 -40.09 19.56
N ALA A 2 33.76 -39.73 20.11
CA ALA A 2 34.80 -38.97 19.42
C ALA A 2 35.99 -39.88 19.09
N PRO A 3 36.91 -39.49 18.18
CA PRO A 3 38.28 -40.00 18.18
C PRO A 3 39.33 -38.91 18.50
N ALA A 4 40.43 -39.33 19.13
CA ALA A 4 41.41 -38.50 19.86
C ALA A 4 42.79 -39.22 19.94
N THR A 5 43.96 -38.61 20.20
CA THR A 5 44.47 -37.21 20.21
C THR A 5 46.01 -37.26 20.12
N LYS A 6 46.69 -36.20 19.65
CA LYS A 6 48.17 -36.02 19.77
C LYS A 6 48.51 -34.52 19.78
N ARG A 7 48.87 -33.81 20.88
CA ARG A 7 49.49 -34.08 22.21
C ARG A 7 51.03 -33.93 22.25
N ARG A 8 51.52 -32.85 22.89
CA ARG A 8 52.81 -32.63 23.60
C ARG A 8 52.77 -31.23 24.27
N LYS A 9 53.32 -30.95 25.47
CA LYS A 9 53.89 -31.79 26.55
C LYS A 9 54.15 -30.92 27.83
N LEU A 10 53.90 -31.46 29.05
CA LEU A 10 54.47 -31.07 30.38
C LEU A 10 54.06 -29.68 30.93
N LYS A 11 53.98 -29.42 32.26
CA LYS A 11 54.38 -30.18 33.48
C LYS A 11 53.38 -29.94 34.66
N HIS A 12 53.57 -30.60 35.80
CA HIS A 12 52.60 -30.73 36.94
C HIS A 12 53.13 -30.08 38.24
N GLU A 13 52.34 -30.24 39.33
CA GLU A 13 52.56 -29.95 40.77
C GLU A 13 52.04 -28.55 41.20
N ASP A 14 50.91 -28.42 41.93
CA ASP A 14 50.57 -28.81 43.34
C ASP A 14 51.11 -27.73 44.34
N GLU A 15 50.49 -27.32 45.46
CA GLU A 15 49.32 -27.79 46.26
C GLU A 15 48.87 -26.65 47.25
N SER A 16 47.72 -26.77 47.94
CA SER A 16 47.31 -26.02 49.19
C SER A 16 47.12 -24.47 49.12
N SER A 17 46.37 -23.76 49.99
CA SER A 17 45.29 -24.06 50.96
C SER A 17 44.54 -22.75 51.36
N GLU A 18 43.30 -22.85 51.85
CA GLU A 18 42.57 -21.82 52.64
C GLU A 18 43.27 -21.58 54.04
N PRO A 19 42.88 -20.63 54.95
CA PRO A 19 41.55 -19.99 55.13
C PRO A 19 41.48 -18.53 55.72
N ASP A 20 40.26 -18.13 56.12
CA ASP A 20 39.84 -17.19 57.19
C ASP A 20 40.14 -15.66 57.17
N GLY A 21 39.07 -14.87 56.90
CA GLY A 21 38.24 -14.25 57.96
C GLY A 21 38.79 -13.16 58.91
N SER A 22 38.39 -11.89 58.70
CA SER A 22 38.07 -10.81 59.68
C SER A 22 38.12 -9.43 58.96
N ALA A 23 37.56 -8.30 59.39
CA ALA A 23 36.44 -7.85 60.23
C ALA A 23 36.51 -6.29 60.25
N ALA A 24 35.36 -5.57 60.34
CA ALA A 24 35.10 -4.15 60.73
C ALA A 24 36.21 -3.05 60.53
N ASP A 25 35.95 -1.87 59.94
CA ASP A 25 35.01 -0.77 60.30
C ASP A 25 34.91 0.24 59.11
N ASN A 26 33.78 0.89 58.76
CA ASN A 26 33.12 2.07 59.37
C ASN A 26 33.99 3.35 59.39
N HIS A 27 33.52 4.59 59.13
CA HIS A 27 32.25 5.13 58.59
C HIS A 27 32.47 6.64 58.22
N VAL A 28 31.49 7.32 57.58
CA VAL A 28 30.98 8.69 57.91
C VAL A 28 30.05 9.21 56.79
N ASP A 29 28.98 9.86 57.24
CA ASP A 29 27.72 10.24 56.56
C ASP A 29 27.74 11.43 55.58
N GLY A 30 26.61 11.58 54.87
CA GLY A 30 26.16 12.82 54.21
C GLY A 30 24.71 12.70 53.69
N ALA A 31 23.73 13.18 54.45
CA ALA A 31 22.29 12.96 54.20
C ALA A 31 21.59 14.07 53.37
N PHE A 32 20.40 13.76 52.84
CA PHE A 32 19.38 14.74 52.41
C PHE A 32 17.98 14.32 52.92
N PRO A 33 17.06 15.27 53.18
CA PRO A 33 15.92 15.02 54.08
C PRO A 33 14.60 14.68 53.37
N SER A 34 13.69 14.11 54.17
CA SER A 34 12.25 14.07 53.94
C SER A 34 11.58 15.31 54.51
N ASP A 35 10.54 15.82 53.85
CA ASP A 35 9.49 16.62 54.52
C ASP A 35 8.13 15.95 54.30
N ASN A 36 7.45 15.71 55.42
CA ASN A 36 6.03 15.39 55.52
C ASN A 36 5.30 16.68 55.90
N ASP A 37 4.09 16.87 55.42
CA ASP A 37 3.07 17.61 56.18
C ASP A 37 1.72 16.91 56.04
N GLU A 38 1.02 16.76 57.16
CA GLU A 38 -0.21 15.98 57.30
C GLU A 38 -1.46 16.88 57.41
N ARG A 39 -2.63 16.22 57.32
CA ARG A 39 -3.97 16.61 57.82
C ARG A 39 -4.84 17.44 56.85
N ASP A 40 -6.17 17.24 56.80
CA ASP A 40 -7.02 16.40 57.67
C ASP A 40 -8.18 15.71 56.92
N VAL A 41 -8.84 14.79 57.62
CA VAL A 41 -9.80 13.79 57.11
C VAL A 41 -11.21 14.35 56.85
N ASN A 42 -11.90 13.88 55.80
CA ASN A 42 -13.33 13.52 55.94
C ASN A 42 -13.76 12.36 55.01
N ASP A 43 -14.72 11.59 55.49
CA ASP A 43 -15.24 10.33 54.94
C ASP A 43 -16.38 10.55 53.92
N GLY A 44 -16.64 9.56 53.06
CA GLY A 44 -17.63 9.66 51.98
C GLY A 44 -17.70 8.40 51.11
N SER A 45 -18.56 7.46 51.50
CA SER A 45 -18.86 6.20 50.81
C SER A 45 -19.27 6.35 49.35
N MET A 46 -18.85 5.41 48.50
CA MET A 46 -19.22 5.32 47.09
C MET A 46 -19.90 3.97 46.80
N ASP A 47 -21.22 4.02 46.58
CA ASP A 47 -22.07 2.93 46.09
C ASP A 47 -23.06 3.52 45.06
N ASP A 48 -23.85 2.66 44.43
CA ASP A 48 -24.91 2.94 43.43
C ASP A 48 -24.47 3.29 41.99
N LEU A 49 -24.33 2.24 41.16
CA LEU A 49 -24.77 2.26 39.77
C LEU A 49 -25.49 0.94 39.44
N GLU A 50 -26.82 0.95 39.54
CA GLU A 50 -27.68 -0.19 39.21
C GLU A 50 -27.67 -0.52 37.70
N LEU A 51 -27.63 -1.81 37.38
CA LEU A 51 -27.93 -2.32 36.04
C LEU A 51 -29.40 -2.72 35.98
N VAL A 52 -30.21 -1.89 35.31
CA VAL A 52 -31.61 -2.24 35.03
C VAL A 52 -31.67 -3.34 33.98
N SER A 53 -32.19 -4.50 34.39
CA SER A 53 -32.61 -5.58 33.50
C SER A 53 -33.93 -5.21 32.81
N ASP A 54 -34.06 -5.51 31.51
CA ASP A 54 -35.37 -5.64 30.88
C ASP A 54 -35.54 -7.06 30.35
N ASN A 55 -36.73 -7.62 30.50
CA ASN A 55 -37.05 -9.03 30.27
C ASN A 55 -38.28 -9.12 29.37
N GLY A 56 -38.18 -9.89 28.29
CA GLY A 56 -39.16 -9.82 27.20
C GLY A 56 -40.54 -10.40 27.52
N SER A 57 -41.53 -9.98 26.73
CA SER A 57 -42.77 -10.73 26.55
C SER A 57 -43.30 -10.55 25.12
N SER A 58 -43.65 -11.67 24.50
CA SER A 58 -44.29 -11.79 23.19
C SER A 58 -45.82 -11.81 23.33
N THR A 59 -46.55 -11.28 22.35
CA THR A 59 -47.97 -11.65 22.15
C THR A 59 -48.31 -11.61 20.65
N GLU A 60 -49.11 -12.57 20.20
CA GLU A 60 -49.52 -12.76 18.79
C GLU A 60 -50.77 -11.94 18.42
N ALA A 61 -50.97 -11.62 17.12
CA ALA A 61 -52.11 -12.10 16.30
C ALA A 61 -52.46 -11.18 15.09
N SER A 62 -52.89 -11.82 13.97
CA SER A 62 -53.70 -11.29 12.83
C SER A 62 -53.15 -10.09 12.01
N LEU A 63 -52.88 -10.19 10.69
CA LEU A 63 -53.67 -10.55 9.47
C LEU A 63 -54.23 -9.31 8.74
N GLU A 64 -53.92 -9.23 7.43
CA GLU A 64 -54.74 -8.88 6.23
C GLU A 64 -55.95 -7.90 6.38
N GLU A 65 -56.30 -7.00 5.45
CA GLU A 65 -55.94 -6.74 4.03
C GLU A 65 -56.45 -5.33 3.61
N ASP A 66 -56.06 -4.83 2.43
CA ASP A 66 -56.79 -3.89 1.52
C ASP A 66 -57.26 -2.48 2.03
N ASP A 67 -57.58 -1.47 1.21
CA ASP A 67 -57.11 -0.98 -0.11
C ASP A 67 -57.68 0.45 -0.27
N GLU A 68 -57.13 1.24 -1.20
CA GLU A 68 -57.84 2.11 -2.19
C GLU A 68 -56.98 3.31 -2.66
N ASP A 69 -57.11 3.60 -3.96
CA ASP A 69 -56.27 4.49 -4.76
C ASP A 69 -56.63 5.98 -4.66
N GLU A 70 -55.74 6.86 -5.15
CA GLU A 70 -56.02 7.62 -6.40
C GLU A 70 -54.78 8.39 -6.90
N ASP A 71 -54.64 8.47 -8.22
CA ASP A 71 -53.56 9.17 -8.95
C ASP A 71 -53.68 10.71 -8.84
N ILE A 72 -52.58 11.43 -9.12
CA ILE A 72 -52.47 12.37 -10.28
C ILE A 72 -51.12 13.12 -10.29
N GLU A 73 -50.74 13.42 -11.52
CA GLU A 73 -49.51 13.91 -12.13
C GLU A 73 -48.92 15.28 -11.67
N GLU A 74 -47.77 15.57 -12.27
CA GLU A 74 -47.27 16.89 -12.73
C GLU A 74 -46.18 17.66 -11.96
N GLU A 75 -45.56 18.57 -12.72
CA GLU A 75 -44.16 18.98 -12.63
C GLU A 75 -43.93 20.36 -11.95
N GLU A 76 -42.64 20.71 -11.88
CA GLU A 76 -42.09 22.07 -11.95
C GLU A 76 -41.88 22.93 -10.69
N GLU A 77 -41.00 23.92 -10.89
CA GLU A 77 -40.31 24.73 -9.90
C GLU A 77 -41.17 25.93 -9.41
N VAL A 78 -40.75 26.54 -8.29
CA VAL A 78 -40.32 27.97 -8.20
C VAL A 78 -40.39 28.48 -6.76
N ALA A 79 -39.45 29.36 -6.41
CA ALA A 79 -39.29 29.99 -5.10
C ALA A 79 -40.44 30.94 -4.69
N ILE A 80 -40.58 31.17 -3.37
CA ILE A 80 -41.31 32.33 -2.82
C ILE A 80 -40.47 33.02 -1.72
N GLU A 81 -40.38 34.35 -1.81
CA GLU A 81 -39.75 35.25 -0.84
C GLU A 81 -40.68 35.61 0.36
N THR A 82 -40.02 36.05 1.43
CA THR A 82 -40.52 36.76 2.62
C THR A 82 -41.80 37.61 2.53
N VAL A 83 -42.62 37.60 3.59
CA VAL A 83 -43.30 38.84 4.10
C VAL A 83 -43.30 38.93 5.63
N THR A 84 -43.06 40.16 6.10
CA THR A 84 -42.91 40.72 7.46
C THR A 84 -44.18 40.89 8.32
N LYS A 85 -43.95 41.02 9.65
CA LYS A 85 -44.50 41.94 10.70
C LYS A 85 -43.82 41.57 12.04
N GLN A 86 -43.64 42.36 13.11
CA GLN A 86 -43.86 43.77 13.53
C GLN A 86 -42.95 44.01 14.80
N GLN A 87 -42.79 45.15 15.50
CA GLN A 87 -43.39 46.50 15.47
C GLN A 87 -42.37 47.60 15.94
N ARG A 88 -42.87 48.85 15.98
CA ARG A 88 -42.46 50.13 16.63
C ARG A 88 -41.45 50.14 17.82
N VAL A 89 -40.66 51.17 18.18
CA VAL A 89 -40.28 52.55 17.74
C VAL A 89 -40.16 53.46 18.98
N ALA A 90 -38.99 54.10 19.23
CA ALA A 90 -38.77 55.37 19.97
C ALA A 90 -37.24 55.70 20.03
N THR A 91 -36.68 56.53 19.15
CA THR A 91 -36.37 57.99 19.26
C THR A 91 -35.06 58.41 19.96
N ASN A 92 -34.29 59.22 19.21
CA ASN A 92 -33.38 60.32 19.58
C ASN A 92 -31.84 60.14 19.71
N ALA A 93 -31.20 61.21 19.17
CA ALA A 93 -29.87 61.78 19.40
C ALA A 93 -28.72 61.38 18.44
N GLN A 94 -28.14 62.42 17.83
CA GLN A 94 -26.86 62.41 17.12
C GLN A 94 -25.71 62.58 18.12
N ASP A 95 -24.59 61.89 17.93
CA ASP A 95 -23.27 62.54 17.99
C ASP A 95 -22.22 61.75 17.18
N GLY A 96 -21.13 62.41 16.77
CA GLY A 96 -20.11 61.85 15.89
C GLY A 96 -18.93 61.20 16.60
N GLY A 97 -18.37 60.14 16.02
CA GLY A 97 -17.17 59.48 16.57
C GLY A 97 -16.51 58.50 15.60
N LYS A 98 -15.25 58.78 15.23
CA LYS A 98 -14.41 58.01 14.29
C LYS A 98 -14.39 56.50 14.58
N ALA A 99 -14.86 55.68 13.64
CA ALA A 99 -14.71 54.22 13.71
C ALA A 99 -13.30 53.77 13.29
N LYS A 100 -12.64 52.96 14.14
CA LYS A 100 -11.53 52.08 13.73
C LYS A 100 -12.11 50.79 13.13
N PRO A 101 -11.45 50.14 12.16
CA PRO A 101 -11.91 48.85 11.65
C PRO A 101 -11.65 47.74 12.69
N HIS A 102 -12.69 47.02 13.10
CA HIS A 102 -12.55 45.76 13.80
C HIS A 102 -11.97 44.71 12.83
N ARG A 103 -10.76 44.21 13.15
CA ARG A 103 -10.43 42.81 12.87
C ARG A 103 -10.85 41.99 14.10
N HIS A 104 -11.36 40.78 13.84
CA HIS A 104 -11.32 39.55 14.66
C HIS A 104 -12.65 38.78 14.55
N SER A 105 -12.63 37.69 13.78
CA SER A 105 -13.61 36.59 13.80
C SER A 105 -12.98 35.26 13.35
N ASP A 106 -12.09 35.31 12.35
CA ASP A 106 -11.61 34.08 11.68
C ASP A 106 -10.48 33.34 12.41
N ALA A 107 -9.88 33.95 13.44
CA ALA A 107 -8.72 33.38 14.14
C ALA A 107 -9.08 32.22 15.10
N GLN A 108 -10.28 32.21 15.68
CA GLN A 108 -10.65 31.25 16.73
C GLN A 108 -10.99 29.85 16.21
N LEU A 109 -11.32 29.69 14.92
CA LEU A 109 -11.60 28.39 14.30
C LEU A 109 -10.33 27.64 13.86
N GLN A 110 -9.17 28.29 13.79
CA GLN A 110 -7.89 27.64 13.46
C GLN A 110 -7.15 27.11 14.69
N ASP A 111 -7.29 27.79 15.84
CA ASP A 111 -6.47 27.55 17.05
C ASP A 111 -6.74 26.17 17.71
N GLY A 112 -8.02 25.76 17.76
CA GLY A 112 -8.42 24.45 18.31
C GLY A 112 -7.90 23.26 17.50
N THR A 113 -7.71 23.43 16.19
CA THR A 113 -7.14 22.39 15.32
C THR A 113 -5.61 22.35 15.45
N TYR A 114 -4.99 23.51 15.66
CA TYR A 114 -3.54 23.66 15.80
C TYR A 114 -2.99 22.97 17.06
N THR A 115 -3.68 23.12 18.19
CA THR A 115 -3.21 22.61 19.49
C THR A 115 -3.10 21.08 19.56
N ALA A 116 -4.05 20.34 18.99
CA ALA A 116 -3.97 18.88 18.90
C ALA A 116 -2.89 18.40 17.91
N GLU A 117 -2.71 19.10 16.77
CA GLU A 117 -1.60 18.81 15.85
C GLU A 117 -0.23 19.16 16.43
N THR A 118 -0.14 20.09 17.40
CA THR A 118 1.13 20.59 17.94
C THR A 118 1.98 19.51 18.62
N PHE A 119 1.38 18.59 19.40
CA PHE A 119 2.15 17.55 20.09
C PHE A 119 2.78 16.56 19.11
N LYS A 120 2.00 16.03 18.15
CA LYS A 120 2.54 15.19 17.08
C LYS A 120 3.53 15.94 16.21
N SER A 121 3.24 17.20 15.87
CA SER A 121 4.14 18.03 15.06
C SER A 121 5.50 18.24 15.69
N ASN A 122 5.66 18.19 17.02
CA ASN A 122 6.96 18.37 17.66
C ASN A 122 7.86 17.13 17.55
N VAL A 123 7.35 15.93 17.89
CA VAL A 123 8.11 14.68 17.73
C VAL A 123 8.38 14.39 16.26
N PHE A 124 7.35 14.53 15.41
CA PHE A 124 7.46 14.33 13.96
C PHE A 124 8.44 15.32 13.32
N LYS A 125 8.51 16.58 13.81
CA LYS A 125 9.51 17.55 13.35
C LYS A 125 10.93 17.10 13.71
N LEU A 126 11.17 16.62 14.93
CA LEU A 126 12.51 16.13 15.33
C LEU A 126 12.96 14.97 14.43
N GLN A 127 12.06 14.03 14.12
CA GLN A 127 12.32 12.91 13.19
C GLN A 127 12.56 13.40 11.75
N VAL A 128 11.78 14.39 11.28
CA VAL A 128 11.99 15.04 9.97
C VAL A 128 13.36 15.72 9.91
N ASP A 129 13.72 16.49 10.94
CA ASP A 129 14.99 17.24 11.00
C ASP A 129 16.19 16.26 11.04
N GLU A 130 16.09 15.15 11.78
CA GLU A 130 17.08 14.07 11.81
C GLU A 130 17.22 13.39 10.43
N LEU A 131 16.10 12.95 9.84
CA LEU A 131 16.08 12.32 8.51
C LEU A 131 16.69 13.24 7.44
N LEU A 132 16.43 14.55 7.53
CA LEU A 132 17.00 15.53 6.63
C LEU A 132 18.52 15.66 6.78
N ASP A 133 19.10 15.68 8.00
CA ASP A 133 20.57 15.71 8.15
C ASP A 133 21.26 14.43 7.64
N GLN A 134 20.62 13.27 7.84
CA GLN A 134 21.13 11.99 7.35
C GLN A 134 21.10 11.87 5.81
N VAL A 135 20.07 12.43 5.16
CA VAL A 135 19.79 12.22 3.71
C VAL A 135 20.29 13.35 2.81
N LYS A 136 20.42 14.59 3.33
CA LYS A 136 20.94 15.75 2.59
C LYS A 136 22.38 15.50 2.11
N LEU A 137 22.66 15.85 0.85
CA LEU A 137 24.01 15.75 0.30
C LEU A 137 24.92 16.83 0.87
N LYS A 138 26.05 16.41 1.44
CA LYS A 138 27.11 17.28 1.93
C LYS A 138 28.00 17.66 0.73
N TYR A 139 27.64 18.73 0.02
CA TYR A 139 28.37 19.30 -1.12
C TYR A 139 29.82 19.65 -0.74
N SER A 140 30.74 18.72 -1.01
CA SER A 140 32.08 18.67 -0.44
C SER A 140 33.12 18.32 -1.51
N LYS A 141 34.33 17.93 -1.07
CA LYS A 141 35.42 17.50 -1.97
C LYS A 141 35.04 16.31 -2.87
N LYS A 142 34.03 15.50 -2.51
CA LYS A 142 33.59 14.35 -3.33
C LYS A 142 32.76 14.76 -4.55
N GLU A 143 31.99 15.82 -4.41
CA GLU A 143 31.11 16.36 -5.46
C GLU A 143 31.88 17.32 -6.40
N ALA A 144 32.97 17.92 -5.92
CA ALA A 144 33.81 18.84 -6.69
C ALA A 144 34.42 18.24 -7.97
N SER A 145 34.73 16.93 -8.01
CA SER A 145 35.21 16.30 -9.26
C SER A 145 34.10 16.12 -10.30
N ALA A 146 32.83 15.98 -9.88
CA ALA A 146 31.69 16.02 -10.80
C ALA A 146 31.47 17.43 -11.37
N GLU A 147 31.69 18.49 -10.57
CA GLU A 147 31.69 19.87 -11.07
C GLU A 147 32.82 20.12 -12.09
N ASN A 148 34.03 19.63 -11.81
CA ASN A 148 35.16 19.76 -12.75
C ASN A 148 34.86 19.01 -14.06
N ALA A 149 34.39 17.76 -13.98
CA ALA A 149 33.98 17.01 -15.15
C ALA A 149 32.86 17.71 -15.96
N MET A 150 31.89 18.38 -15.31
CA MET A 150 30.91 19.22 -16.01
C MET A 150 31.54 20.43 -16.71
N ARG A 151 32.55 21.08 -16.12
CA ARG A 151 33.30 22.19 -16.74
C ARG A 151 34.11 21.68 -17.95
N THR A 152 34.81 20.56 -17.82
CA THR A 152 35.54 19.91 -18.92
C THR A 152 34.60 19.51 -20.06
N LEU A 153 33.45 18.87 -19.75
CA LEU A 153 32.42 18.55 -20.75
C LEU A 153 31.89 19.80 -21.45
N LYS A 154 31.65 20.89 -20.72
CA LYS A 154 31.23 22.18 -21.30
C LYS A 154 32.28 22.72 -22.27
N ILE A 155 33.56 22.72 -21.89
CA ILE A 155 34.68 23.16 -22.74
C ILE A 155 34.75 22.31 -24.02
N ILE A 156 34.73 20.98 -23.89
CA ILE A 156 34.74 20.05 -25.03
C ILE A 156 33.59 20.35 -25.99
N ILE A 157 32.36 20.47 -25.47
CA ILE A 157 31.15 20.72 -26.28
C ILE A 157 31.21 22.08 -27.00
N GLU A 158 31.71 23.12 -26.33
CA GLU A 158 31.83 24.47 -26.91
C GLU A 158 32.90 24.58 -28.00
N GLN A 159 33.93 23.72 -27.96
CA GLN A 159 34.99 23.63 -28.98
C GLN A 159 34.62 22.71 -30.16
N LEU A 160 33.47 22.02 -30.15
CA LEU A 160 33.10 21.13 -31.25
C LEU A 160 32.85 21.91 -32.56
N PRO A 161 33.49 21.53 -33.68
CA PRO A 161 33.29 22.20 -34.95
C PRO A 161 31.87 21.97 -35.49
N SER A 162 31.28 23.01 -36.08
CA SER A 162 30.02 22.90 -36.82
C SER A 162 30.13 21.89 -37.97
N ARG A 163 29.00 21.24 -38.31
CA ARG A 163 28.89 20.32 -39.45
C ARG A 163 27.84 20.84 -40.43
N GLU A 164 28.26 20.94 -41.69
CA GLU A 164 27.42 21.40 -42.80
C GLU A 164 26.13 20.59 -42.99
N PRO A 165 25.06 21.18 -43.60
CA PRO A 165 23.79 20.50 -43.80
C PRO A 165 23.87 19.28 -44.75
N GLN A 166 23.71 18.08 -44.19
CA GLN A 166 23.76 16.78 -44.88
C GLN A 166 22.38 16.14 -45.06
N LEU A 167 22.26 15.26 -46.06
CA LEU A 167 21.12 14.34 -46.20
C LEU A 167 21.31 13.11 -45.31
N LEU A 168 20.23 12.34 -45.07
CA LEU A 168 20.19 11.21 -44.14
C LEU A 168 21.35 10.20 -44.34
N ALA A 169 21.59 9.77 -45.58
CA ALA A 169 22.66 8.81 -45.89
C ALA A 169 24.07 9.35 -45.57
N GLY A 170 24.32 10.65 -45.80
CA GLY A 170 25.59 11.30 -45.46
C GLY A 170 25.78 11.44 -43.95
N ALA A 171 24.71 11.83 -43.25
CA ALA A 171 24.67 11.96 -41.80
C ALA A 171 24.98 10.62 -41.09
N GLU A 172 24.37 9.52 -41.52
CA GLU A 172 24.67 8.19 -41.00
C GLU A 172 26.11 7.76 -41.26
N THR A 173 26.60 7.93 -42.50
CA THR A 173 27.95 7.51 -42.89
C THR A 173 29.03 8.26 -42.10
N SER A 174 28.84 9.58 -41.92
CA SER A 174 29.75 10.44 -41.15
C SER A 174 29.88 10.01 -39.68
N LEU A 175 28.76 9.60 -39.05
CA LEU A 175 28.76 9.19 -37.65
C LEU A 175 29.20 7.74 -37.46
N LYS A 176 28.83 6.82 -38.37
CA LYS A 176 29.36 5.45 -38.42
C LYS A 176 30.89 5.45 -38.52
N ALA A 177 31.48 6.32 -39.33
CA ALA A 177 32.94 6.50 -39.41
C ALA A 177 33.58 7.03 -38.10
N SER A 178 32.79 7.68 -37.24
CA SER A 178 33.21 8.09 -35.88
C SER A 178 32.97 7.00 -34.82
N GLY A 179 32.49 5.81 -35.22
CA GLY A 179 32.11 4.72 -34.33
C GLY A 179 30.95 5.07 -33.40
N VAL A 180 29.97 5.85 -33.88
CA VAL A 180 28.75 6.26 -33.16
C VAL A 180 27.54 6.08 -34.09
N ALA A 181 26.48 5.45 -33.60
CA ALA A 181 25.20 5.37 -34.30
C ALA A 181 24.30 6.57 -33.93
N ILE A 182 23.39 6.96 -34.83
CA ILE A 182 22.35 7.94 -34.50
C ILE A 182 21.24 7.21 -33.72
N PRO A 183 20.85 7.65 -32.51
CA PRO A 183 19.78 7.02 -31.76
C PRO A 183 18.41 7.52 -32.26
N PHE A 184 18.01 7.08 -33.45
CA PHE A 184 16.74 7.51 -34.03
C PHE A 184 15.55 6.89 -33.26
N PRO A 185 14.57 7.71 -32.83
CA PRO A 185 13.35 7.22 -32.18
C PRO A 185 12.57 6.29 -33.12
N SER A 186 11.54 5.62 -32.60
CA SER A 186 10.56 4.95 -33.44
C SER A 186 9.36 5.86 -33.76
N PRO A 187 8.85 5.85 -35.01
CA PRO A 187 9.41 5.18 -36.21
C PRO A 187 10.71 5.86 -36.69
N PRO A 188 11.63 5.14 -37.36
CA PRO A 188 12.86 5.73 -37.92
C PRO A 188 12.54 6.68 -39.09
N PRO A 189 13.45 7.62 -39.42
CA PRO A 189 13.24 8.55 -40.53
C PRO A 189 13.09 7.80 -41.87
N PRO A 190 12.13 8.20 -42.73
CA PRO A 190 12.01 7.65 -44.08
C PRO A 190 13.25 7.90 -44.95
N THR A 191 13.52 7.01 -45.91
CA THR A 191 14.67 7.12 -46.83
C THR A 191 14.51 8.26 -47.85
N ASP A 192 13.28 8.72 -48.12
CA ASP A 192 12.92 9.81 -49.05
C ASP A 192 12.99 11.22 -48.41
N VAL A 193 13.56 11.34 -47.22
CA VAL A 193 13.59 12.59 -46.43
C VAL A 193 14.33 13.73 -47.14
N LYS A 194 13.60 14.83 -47.38
CA LYS A 194 14.10 16.06 -48.04
C LYS A 194 14.72 17.10 -47.09
N TYR A 195 14.48 17.00 -45.78
CA TYR A 195 15.08 17.93 -44.80
C TYR A 195 16.51 17.51 -44.44
N LYS A 196 17.38 18.50 -44.21
CA LYS A 196 18.80 18.29 -43.92
C LYS A 196 19.09 18.25 -42.42
N PHE A 197 20.13 17.50 -42.06
CA PHE A 197 20.70 17.39 -40.73
C PHE A 197 21.97 18.26 -40.65
N ARG A 198 22.10 19.12 -39.64
CA ARG A 198 23.23 20.04 -39.45
C ARG A 198 23.60 20.11 -37.96
N TYR A 199 24.86 20.37 -37.64
CA TYR A 199 25.32 20.60 -36.26
C TYR A 199 25.95 21.99 -36.17
N GLU A 200 25.57 22.74 -35.15
CA GLU A 200 26.10 24.07 -34.83
C GLU A 200 26.32 24.13 -33.30
N ARG A 201 27.23 25.00 -32.85
CA ARG A 201 27.52 25.18 -31.41
C ARG A 201 26.23 25.44 -30.61
N PRO A 202 26.06 24.84 -29.42
CA PRO A 202 24.89 25.09 -28.57
C PRO A 202 24.69 26.57 -28.25
N ALA A 203 23.43 26.98 -28.08
CA ALA A 203 23.08 28.33 -27.65
C ALA A 203 23.40 28.57 -26.16
N SER A 204 23.26 27.54 -25.33
CA SER A 204 23.60 27.56 -23.90
C SER A 204 23.79 26.16 -23.34
N ILE A 205 24.63 26.04 -22.30
CA ILE A 205 24.90 24.80 -21.56
C ILE A 205 24.76 25.10 -20.07
N ASN A 206 23.73 24.53 -19.43
CA ASN A 206 23.35 24.81 -18.05
C ASN A 206 23.04 23.51 -17.28
N ALA A 207 23.40 23.42 -16.01
CA ALA A 207 22.92 22.33 -15.14
C ALA A 207 21.45 22.57 -14.75
N THR A 208 20.67 21.50 -14.57
CA THR A 208 19.27 21.54 -14.13
C THR A 208 18.95 20.45 -13.10
N GLY A 209 17.68 20.32 -12.73
CA GLY A 209 17.18 19.24 -11.87
C GLY A 209 17.50 19.47 -10.39
N SER A 210 17.60 18.37 -9.64
CA SER A 210 17.76 18.44 -8.17
C SER A 210 19.12 18.98 -7.70
N TYR A 211 20.15 18.98 -8.57
CA TYR A 211 21.51 19.35 -8.16
C TYR A 211 21.66 20.88 -7.97
N PRO A 212 21.31 21.76 -8.92
CA PRO A 212 21.31 23.22 -8.70
C PRO A 212 20.32 23.68 -7.62
N LEU A 213 19.18 22.98 -7.49
CA LEU A 213 18.15 23.27 -6.48
C LEU A 213 18.52 22.79 -5.06
N LYS A 214 19.66 22.09 -4.90
CA LYS A 214 20.11 21.45 -3.66
C LYS A 214 19.14 20.44 -3.03
N THR A 215 18.16 19.94 -3.81
CA THR A 215 17.18 18.91 -3.41
C THR A 215 17.62 17.47 -3.77
N ALA A 216 18.90 17.30 -4.11
CA ALA A 216 19.49 16.00 -4.36
C ALA A 216 19.77 15.27 -3.03
N THR A 217 19.47 13.96 -3.00
CA THR A 217 19.62 13.09 -1.82
C THR A 217 20.63 12.00 -2.09
N ARG A 218 21.26 11.48 -1.03
CA ARG A 218 22.12 10.29 -1.15
C ARG A 218 21.27 9.06 -1.54
N SER A 219 21.78 8.26 -2.47
CA SER A 219 21.11 7.06 -3.00
C SER A 219 22.13 5.97 -3.31
N GLU A 220 21.68 4.72 -3.36
CA GLU A 220 22.51 3.58 -3.79
C GLU A 220 22.69 3.54 -5.30
N GLU A 221 21.63 3.87 -6.07
CA GLU A 221 21.64 4.01 -7.54
C GLU A 221 22.52 5.17 -8.04
N GLY A 222 23.03 6.02 -7.15
CA GLY A 222 23.85 7.19 -7.48
C GLY A 222 23.04 8.45 -7.82
N ILE A 223 23.77 9.55 -8.04
CA ILE A 223 23.19 10.87 -8.30
C ILE A 223 23.23 11.14 -9.81
N GLY A 224 22.07 11.31 -10.43
CA GLY A 224 21.98 11.89 -11.77
C GLY A 224 22.12 13.42 -11.70
N ILE A 225 23.06 13.97 -12.46
CA ILE A 225 23.23 15.41 -12.65
C ILE A 225 22.87 15.74 -14.10
N ASP A 226 21.78 16.50 -14.28
CA ASP A 226 21.25 16.83 -15.60
C ASP A 226 21.98 18.03 -16.20
N LEU A 227 22.68 17.83 -17.33
CA LEU A 227 23.37 18.90 -18.07
C LEU A 227 22.61 19.21 -19.36
N VAL A 228 21.93 20.36 -19.40
CA VAL A 228 21.08 20.79 -20.51
C VAL A 228 21.87 21.54 -21.57
N VAL A 229 21.88 21.00 -22.77
CA VAL A 229 22.46 21.60 -23.98
C VAL A 229 21.33 22.13 -24.86
N THR A 230 21.22 23.45 -24.96
CA THR A 230 20.15 24.10 -25.75
C THR A 230 20.57 24.20 -27.21
N MET A 231 19.80 23.59 -28.11
CA MET A 231 20.09 23.58 -29.54
C MET A 231 19.86 24.97 -30.16
N PRO A 232 20.70 25.46 -31.09
CA PRO A 232 20.54 26.79 -31.67
C PRO A 232 19.34 26.87 -32.62
N LYS A 233 18.61 28.01 -32.60
CA LYS A 233 17.36 28.21 -33.37
C LYS A 233 17.51 27.92 -34.86
N ALA A 234 18.66 28.24 -35.45
CA ALA A 234 18.92 28.10 -36.89
C ALA A 234 18.83 26.65 -37.42
N ILE A 235 18.96 25.60 -36.58
CA ILE A 235 18.88 24.20 -37.05
C ILE A 235 17.45 23.76 -37.37
N PHE A 236 16.44 24.51 -36.96
CA PHE A 236 15.03 24.16 -37.06
C PHE A 236 14.30 24.94 -38.16
N GLN A 237 13.23 24.35 -38.67
CA GLN A 237 12.27 24.94 -39.59
C GLN A 237 10.90 24.98 -38.91
N GLU A 238 10.07 25.97 -39.23
CA GLU A 238 8.75 26.19 -38.59
C GLU A 238 7.85 24.95 -38.55
N LYS A 239 7.96 24.03 -39.53
CA LYS A 239 7.16 22.81 -39.63
C LYS A 239 7.85 21.56 -39.04
N ASP A 240 8.95 21.70 -38.32
CA ASP A 240 9.66 20.55 -37.70
C ASP A 240 8.95 19.95 -36.48
N TYR A 241 7.90 20.60 -35.96
CA TYR A 241 7.00 20.01 -34.95
C TYR A 241 6.10 18.90 -35.51
N LEU A 242 6.07 18.69 -36.84
CA LEU A 242 5.28 17.65 -37.49
C LEU A 242 6.11 16.39 -37.73
N ASN A 243 5.45 15.23 -37.63
CA ASN A 243 5.94 13.94 -38.14
C ASN A 243 7.38 13.60 -37.71
N TYR A 244 7.67 13.73 -36.41
CA TYR A 244 8.95 13.38 -35.78
C TYR A 244 10.19 14.16 -36.24
N ARG A 245 10.04 15.16 -37.13
CA ARG A 245 11.15 15.93 -37.76
C ARG A 245 12.11 16.53 -36.73
N TYR A 246 11.59 17.20 -35.69
CA TYR A 246 12.36 17.71 -34.57
C TYR A 246 13.17 16.60 -33.88
N PHE A 247 12.53 15.47 -33.53
CA PHE A 247 13.17 14.38 -32.80
C PHE A 247 14.28 13.70 -33.61
N TYR A 248 14.16 13.60 -34.94
CA TYR A 248 15.25 13.13 -35.80
C TYR A 248 16.45 14.09 -35.80
N LYS A 249 16.20 15.41 -35.90
CA LYS A 249 17.28 16.41 -35.82
C LYS A 249 17.96 16.41 -34.46
N ARG A 250 17.18 16.28 -33.38
CA ARG A 250 17.64 16.13 -32.00
C ARG A 250 18.50 14.89 -31.81
N ALA A 251 18.08 13.73 -32.31
CA ALA A 251 18.86 12.49 -32.27
C ALA A 251 20.20 12.62 -33.00
N PHE A 252 20.22 13.24 -34.19
CA PHE A 252 21.45 13.53 -34.91
C PHE A 252 22.37 14.49 -34.14
N TYR A 253 21.81 15.54 -33.52
CA TYR A 253 22.56 16.49 -32.70
C TYR A 253 23.23 15.78 -31.51
N LEU A 254 22.50 14.90 -30.81
CA LEU A 254 23.03 14.09 -29.71
C LEU A 254 24.18 13.18 -30.17
N ALA A 255 24.04 12.53 -31.32
CA ALA A 255 25.09 11.68 -31.88
C ALA A 255 26.34 12.49 -32.29
N CYS A 256 26.17 13.74 -32.73
CA CYS A 256 27.29 14.65 -32.98
C CYS A 256 28.04 15.02 -31.69
N LEU A 257 27.33 15.27 -30.58
CA LEU A 257 27.94 15.47 -29.26
C LEU A 257 28.69 14.22 -28.79
N ALA A 258 28.07 13.04 -28.88
CA ALA A 258 28.68 11.77 -28.49
C ALA A 258 29.98 11.48 -29.29
N ALA A 259 29.95 11.69 -30.61
CA ALA A 259 31.13 11.54 -31.46
C ALA A 259 32.22 12.59 -31.15
N GLY A 260 31.82 13.83 -30.81
CA GLY A 260 32.72 14.90 -30.40
C GLY A 260 33.44 14.59 -29.09
N ILE A 261 32.69 14.26 -28.04
CA ILE A 261 33.23 13.92 -26.71
C ILE A 261 34.13 12.67 -26.80
N LYS A 262 33.72 11.64 -27.54
CA LYS A 262 34.52 10.42 -27.77
C LYS A 262 35.85 10.69 -28.51
N LYS A 263 35.93 11.76 -29.31
CA LYS A 263 37.14 12.15 -30.05
C LYS A 263 38.08 13.06 -29.23
N SER A 264 37.62 13.63 -28.12
CA SER A 264 38.47 14.50 -27.28
C SER A 264 39.68 13.74 -26.76
N LYS A 265 40.82 14.43 -26.73
CA LYS A 265 42.07 13.92 -26.12
C LYS A 265 42.22 14.32 -24.66
N GLU A 266 41.45 15.30 -24.19
CA GLU A 266 41.58 15.91 -22.86
C GLU A 266 41.22 14.92 -21.75
N HIS A 267 40.09 14.22 -21.89
CA HIS A 267 39.67 13.19 -20.95
C HIS A 267 38.82 12.11 -21.65
N LYS A 268 39.03 10.84 -21.29
CA LYS A 268 38.27 9.71 -21.83
C LYS A 268 37.09 9.39 -20.93
N PHE A 269 35.89 9.84 -21.27
CA PHE A 269 34.66 9.46 -20.56
C PHE A 269 34.05 8.16 -21.11
N LYS A 270 33.36 7.38 -20.25
CA LYS A 270 32.57 6.23 -20.67
C LYS A 270 31.17 6.69 -21.07
N LEU A 271 30.85 6.55 -22.36
CA LEU A 271 29.61 7.04 -22.95
C LEU A 271 28.62 5.90 -23.24
N SER A 272 27.35 6.12 -22.92
CA SER A 272 26.21 5.25 -23.25
C SER A 272 24.99 6.10 -23.59
N PHE A 273 24.11 5.62 -24.46
CA PHE A 273 22.80 6.24 -24.67
C PHE A 273 21.78 5.70 -23.64
N ASP A 274 20.79 6.53 -23.34
CA ASP A 274 19.60 6.19 -22.56
C ASP A 274 18.40 7.00 -23.11
N CYS A 275 17.19 6.77 -22.61
CA CYS A 275 16.00 7.56 -22.91
C CYS A 275 15.64 8.42 -21.69
N LEU A 276 15.47 9.74 -21.85
CA LEU A 276 15.03 10.62 -20.77
C LEU A 276 13.70 10.11 -20.21
N ASN A 277 13.69 9.70 -18.93
CA ASN A 277 12.52 9.12 -18.30
C ASN A 277 11.94 7.88 -19.04
N GLY A 278 12.74 7.17 -19.83
CA GLY A 278 12.26 6.08 -20.69
C GLY A 278 11.46 6.55 -21.93
N ASN A 279 11.37 7.86 -22.20
CA ASN A 279 10.71 8.37 -23.39
C ASN A 279 11.61 8.21 -24.62
N GLN A 280 11.25 7.32 -25.54
CA GLN A 280 12.03 7.02 -26.74
C GLN A 280 12.20 8.20 -27.70
N LEU A 281 11.31 9.20 -27.64
CA LEU A 281 11.43 10.44 -28.41
C LEU A 281 12.58 11.33 -27.91
N GLN A 282 13.05 11.09 -26.68
CA GLN A 282 14.04 11.91 -25.98
C GLN A 282 15.30 11.09 -25.61
N PRO A 283 16.06 10.55 -26.58
CA PRO A 283 17.35 9.93 -26.27
C PRO A 283 18.30 10.93 -25.61
N ILE A 284 19.14 10.47 -24.69
CA ILE A 284 20.11 11.26 -23.92
C ILE A 284 21.47 10.57 -23.92
N LEU A 285 22.52 11.32 -23.60
CA LEU A 285 23.89 10.81 -23.51
C LEU A 285 24.30 10.74 -22.04
N VAL A 286 24.38 9.53 -21.50
CA VAL A 286 24.82 9.26 -20.14
C VAL A 286 26.35 9.18 -20.12
N VAL A 287 26.97 10.07 -19.34
CA VAL A 287 28.41 10.16 -19.16
C VAL A 287 28.78 9.57 -17.80
N ARG A 288 29.63 8.55 -17.82
CA ARG A 288 30.18 7.87 -16.65
C ARG A 288 31.70 8.07 -16.59
N PRO A 289 32.28 8.05 -15.38
CA PRO A 289 33.73 8.17 -15.22
C PRO A 289 34.45 6.94 -15.80
N ASN A 290 35.76 7.08 -15.99
CA ASN A 290 36.63 6.02 -16.49
C ASN A 290 37.22 5.12 -15.38
N GLY A 291 37.32 5.63 -14.15
CA GLY A 291 37.97 4.94 -13.04
C GLY A 291 39.50 5.07 -13.02
N ASN A 292 40.06 6.07 -13.71
CA ASN A 292 41.50 6.27 -13.82
C ASN A 292 42.14 7.01 -12.63
N GLY A 293 41.33 7.67 -11.78
CA GLY A 293 41.81 8.50 -10.66
C GLY A 293 42.17 9.95 -11.01
N ASP A 294 41.88 10.38 -12.24
CA ASP A 294 42.14 11.71 -12.78
C ASP A 294 41.35 12.81 -12.02
N GLY A 295 41.70 14.10 -12.19
CA GLY A 295 40.98 15.21 -11.53
C GLY A 295 39.50 15.37 -11.92
N ASP A 296 39.12 14.78 -13.07
CA ASP A 296 37.76 14.68 -13.59
C ASP A 296 37.14 13.29 -13.34
N ASP A 297 37.80 12.41 -12.58
CA ASP A 297 37.24 11.13 -12.16
C ASP A 297 36.31 11.30 -10.94
N PHE A 298 35.01 11.22 -11.21
CA PHE A 298 33.96 11.29 -10.20
C PHE A 298 33.46 9.92 -9.73
N SER A 299 34.20 8.82 -9.95
CA SER A 299 33.83 7.46 -9.49
C SER A 299 33.51 7.40 -7.99
N ASN A 300 34.30 8.11 -7.16
CA ASN A 300 34.10 8.19 -5.70
C ASN A 300 32.80 8.89 -5.27
N SER A 301 32.19 9.69 -6.16
CA SER A 301 30.94 10.40 -5.88
C SER A 301 29.68 9.55 -6.17
N LYS A 302 29.84 8.42 -6.87
CA LYS A 302 28.73 7.64 -7.48
C LYS A 302 27.77 8.50 -8.34
N CYS A 303 28.21 9.63 -8.87
CA CYS A 303 27.41 10.44 -9.80
C CYS A 303 27.42 9.85 -11.22
N ARG A 304 26.42 10.23 -12.01
CA ARG A 304 26.42 10.17 -13.48
C ARG A 304 25.98 11.54 -14.01
N ILE A 305 26.53 11.94 -15.16
CA ILE A 305 26.16 13.20 -15.81
C ILE A 305 25.29 12.85 -17.02
N ASP A 306 24.03 13.25 -16.98
CA ASP A 306 23.03 12.95 -18.00
C ASP A 306 22.89 14.18 -18.92
N ILE A 307 23.44 14.10 -20.14
CA ILE A 307 23.40 15.22 -21.10
C ILE A 307 22.03 15.22 -21.81
N LEU A 308 21.24 16.24 -21.47
CA LEU A 308 19.90 16.49 -22.00
C LEU A 308 19.97 17.49 -23.16
N LEU A 309 19.12 17.30 -24.18
CA LEU A 309 18.91 18.33 -25.20
C LEU A 309 17.64 19.11 -24.91
N ALA A 310 17.66 20.41 -25.17
CA ALA A 310 16.51 21.30 -25.02
C ALA A 310 16.30 22.18 -26.26
N MET A 311 15.04 22.61 -26.42
CA MET A 311 14.58 23.52 -27.47
C MET A 311 14.51 24.95 -26.91
N PRO A 312 15.05 25.97 -27.58
CA PRO A 312 14.89 27.36 -27.14
C PRO A 312 13.47 27.87 -27.41
N GLU A 313 13.02 28.80 -26.57
CA GLU A 313 11.65 29.35 -26.58
C GLU A 313 11.29 30.03 -27.92
N GLY A 314 10.04 29.84 -28.37
CA GLY A 314 9.47 30.54 -29.53
C GLY A 314 9.84 30.00 -30.92
N ILE A 315 10.24 28.73 -31.07
CA ILE A 315 10.43 28.11 -32.41
C ILE A 315 9.11 27.67 -33.04
N PHE A 316 8.19 27.10 -32.25
CA PHE A 316 6.93 26.54 -32.73
C PHE A 316 5.73 27.28 -32.11
N PRO A 317 4.60 27.44 -32.82
CA PRO A 317 3.43 28.11 -32.25
C PRO A 317 2.77 27.26 -31.16
N ASP A 318 2.68 27.80 -29.94
CA ASP A 318 2.14 27.12 -28.75
C ASP A 318 0.73 26.54 -28.98
N ALA A 319 -0.14 27.28 -29.68
CA ALA A 319 -1.49 26.82 -30.03
C ALA A 319 -1.52 25.54 -30.88
N LYS A 320 -0.45 25.23 -31.63
CA LYS A 320 -0.33 23.98 -32.41
C LYS A 320 0.15 22.79 -31.57
N LEU A 321 0.61 23.03 -30.34
CA LEU A 321 1.11 22.02 -29.40
C LEU A 321 0.16 21.77 -28.21
N LEU A 322 -1.06 22.32 -28.25
CA LEU A 322 -2.09 22.06 -27.23
C LEU A 322 -2.54 20.57 -27.25
N PRO A 323 -3.09 20.03 -26.13
CA PRO A 323 -3.42 18.61 -26.01
C PRO A 323 -4.37 18.05 -27.08
N LYS A 324 -5.29 18.87 -27.59
CA LYS A 324 -6.27 18.49 -28.64
C LYS A 324 -5.68 18.51 -30.06
N ALA A 325 -4.50 19.11 -30.27
CA ALA A 325 -3.88 19.16 -31.59
C ALA A 325 -3.33 17.79 -32.02
N ASN A 326 -3.38 17.50 -33.32
CA ASN A 326 -2.61 16.42 -33.94
C ASN A 326 -1.31 17.02 -34.52
N CYS A 327 -0.17 16.38 -34.26
CA CYS A 327 1.13 16.71 -34.86
C CYS A 327 1.74 15.54 -35.67
N ILE A 328 1.09 14.38 -35.69
CA ILE A 328 1.48 13.21 -36.49
C ILE A 328 0.42 13.00 -37.56
N ARG A 329 0.71 13.47 -38.78
CA ARG A 329 -0.15 13.34 -39.96
C ARG A 329 0.10 11.99 -40.65
N PRO A 330 -0.94 11.21 -40.98
CA PRO A 330 -0.79 10.02 -41.83
C PRO A 330 -0.30 10.38 -43.24
N LYS A 331 0.24 9.41 -43.98
CA LYS A 331 0.73 9.55 -45.36
C LYS A 331 -0.10 8.67 -46.30
N GLY A 332 -0.70 9.26 -47.34
CA GLY A 332 -1.32 8.54 -48.47
C GLY A 332 -2.83 8.25 -48.31
N ASP A 333 -3.55 8.36 -49.43
CA ASP A 333 -4.92 7.96 -49.85
C ASP A 333 -6.12 7.95 -48.87
N ASP A 334 -5.94 7.80 -47.56
CA ASP A 334 -7.00 7.99 -46.54
C ASP A 334 -7.52 9.46 -46.45
N ILE A 335 -6.95 10.36 -47.26
CA ILE A 335 -7.27 11.78 -47.33
C ILE A 335 -8.60 12.03 -48.07
N GLU A 336 -9.10 11.07 -48.88
CA GLU A 336 -10.39 11.22 -49.60
C GLU A 336 -11.65 11.19 -48.70
N SER A 337 -11.51 11.16 -47.37
CA SER A 337 -12.62 11.39 -46.43
C SER A 337 -12.43 12.66 -45.59
N ASP A 338 -12.63 13.80 -46.24
CA ASP A 338 -12.38 15.19 -45.76
C ASP A 338 -13.29 15.65 -44.58
N ASN A 339 -13.85 14.70 -43.81
CA ASN A 339 -14.80 14.92 -42.72
C ASN A 339 -14.51 14.12 -41.42
N LYS A 340 -13.42 13.33 -41.34
CA LYS A 340 -13.03 12.67 -40.08
C LYS A 340 -12.03 13.53 -39.28
N PRO A 341 -12.33 13.92 -38.02
CA PRO A 341 -11.40 14.70 -37.21
C PRO A 341 -10.16 13.86 -36.86
N LEU A 342 -8.96 14.40 -37.15
CA LEU A 342 -7.69 13.75 -36.84
C LEU A 342 -7.53 13.50 -35.33
N THR A 343 -7.13 12.27 -34.96
CA THR A 343 -6.85 11.89 -33.57
C THR A 343 -5.77 12.77 -32.95
N SER A 344 -6.07 13.37 -31.80
CA SER A 344 -5.13 14.20 -31.04
C SER A 344 -3.90 13.42 -30.58
N THR A 345 -2.72 14.07 -30.48
CA THR A 345 -1.45 13.43 -30.14
C THR A 345 -0.85 13.94 -28.81
N PRO A 346 -1.58 13.90 -27.68
CA PRO A 346 -1.22 14.64 -26.45
C PRO A 346 0.15 14.26 -25.87
N PHE A 347 0.57 12.98 -25.94
CA PHE A 347 1.89 12.54 -25.45
C PHE A 347 3.04 13.15 -26.28
N TYR A 348 2.92 13.10 -27.61
CA TYR A 348 3.89 13.71 -28.54
C TYR A 348 3.98 15.23 -28.34
N ASN A 349 2.82 15.90 -28.24
CA ASN A 349 2.75 17.34 -28.05
C ASN A 349 3.36 17.76 -26.70
N SER A 350 3.03 17.04 -25.62
CA SER A 350 3.59 17.29 -24.29
C SER A 350 5.10 17.00 -24.24
N THR A 351 5.57 16.00 -24.97
CA THR A 351 7.01 15.74 -25.14
C THR A 351 7.71 16.95 -25.80
N LEU A 352 7.17 17.48 -26.90
CA LEU A 352 7.72 18.69 -27.54
C LEU A 352 7.69 19.92 -26.61
N ARG A 353 6.63 20.10 -25.81
CA ARG A 353 6.55 21.17 -24.81
C ARG A 353 7.54 20.99 -23.67
N SER A 354 7.79 19.76 -23.22
CA SER A 354 8.76 19.48 -22.15
C SER A 354 10.17 19.98 -22.51
N GLU A 355 10.56 19.84 -23.78
CA GLU A 355 11.86 20.27 -24.31
C GLU A 355 12.05 21.79 -24.32
N VAL A 356 10.96 22.56 -24.46
CA VAL A 356 10.97 24.04 -24.42
C VAL A 356 10.96 24.55 -22.97
N THR A 357 10.24 23.85 -22.09
CA THR A 357 9.87 24.37 -20.77
C THR A 357 10.90 24.11 -19.67
N VAL A 358 12.01 23.41 -19.98
CA VAL A 358 13.10 23.10 -19.01
C VAL A 358 13.59 24.34 -18.27
N THR A 359 13.93 25.41 -18.99
CA THR A 359 14.42 26.67 -18.37
C THR A 359 13.29 27.45 -17.66
N PRO A 360 12.08 27.62 -18.25
CA PRO A 360 10.91 28.16 -17.54
C PRO A 360 10.51 27.44 -16.24
N TYR A 361 10.70 26.12 -16.12
CA TYR A 361 10.46 25.37 -14.89
C TYR A 361 11.61 25.51 -13.89
N LEU A 362 12.87 25.51 -14.34
CA LEU A 362 14.00 25.77 -13.45
C LEU A 362 13.87 27.14 -12.76
N LYS A 363 13.46 28.18 -13.51
CA LYS A 363 13.12 29.52 -12.96
C LYS A 363 11.98 29.46 -11.92
N LEU A 364 10.92 28.69 -12.18
CA LEU A 364 9.80 28.51 -11.24
C LEU A 364 10.27 27.90 -9.92
N LEU A 365 11.04 26.82 -9.99
CA LEU A 365 11.50 26.07 -8.82
C LEU A 365 12.48 26.90 -7.98
N HIS A 366 13.39 27.64 -8.62
CA HIS A 366 14.26 28.59 -7.90
C HIS A 366 13.47 29.74 -7.26
N SER A 367 12.48 30.31 -7.95
CA SER A 367 11.61 31.34 -7.36
C SER A 367 10.80 30.82 -6.18
N SER A 368 10.34 29.56 -6.24
CA SER A 368 9.56 28.94 -5.16
C SER A 368 10.43 28.66 -3.95
N ALA A 369 11.65 28.16 -4.17
CA ALA A 369 12.65 27.95 -3.12
C ALA A 369 13.14 29.27 -2.48
N ALA A 370 13.18 30.38 -3.22
CA ALA A 370 13.52 31.70 -2.69
C ALA A 370 12.37 32.38 -1.91
N ASN A 371 11.12 31.99 -2.19
CA ASN A 371 9.92 32.55 -1.55
C ASN A 371 9.43 31.72 -0.35
N CYS A 372 10.01 30.54 -0.10
CA CYS A 372 9.60 29.63 0.95
C CYS A 372 10.77 28.71 1.36
N ASP A 373 11.36 28.97 2.53
CA ASP A 373 12.54 28.25 3.03
C ASP A 373 12.28 26.75 3.17
N ALA A 374 11.07 26.37 3.57
CA ALA A 374 10.64 24.98 3.75
C ALA A 374 10.49 24.19 2.43
N PHE A 375 10.47 24.85 1.27
CA PHE A 375 10.19 24.22 -0.02
C PHE A 375 11.22 23.16 -0.41
N GLN A 376 12.52 23.40 -0.16
CA GLN A 376 13.59 22.45 -0.49
C GLN A 376 13.46 21.16 0.34
N ASP A 377 13.16 21.29 1.63
CA ASP A 377 13.03 20.16 2.54
C ASP A 377 11.73 19.39 2.29
N ALA A 378 10.63 20.07 1.96
CA ALA A 378 9.39 19.43 1.48
C ALA A 378 9.61 18.64 0.16
N CYS A 379 10.48 19.12 -0.74
CA CYS A 379 10.87 18.36 -1.95
C CYS A 379 11.68 17.10 -1.59
N ILE A 380 12.54 17.16 -0.56
CA ILE A 380 13.31 16.01 -0.09
C ILE A 380 12.38 14.97 0.55
N LEU A 381 11.42 15.38 1.39
CA LEU A 381 10.41 14.48 1.96
C LEU A 381 9.57 13.81 0.87
N GLY A 382 9.10 14.57 -0.12
CA GLY A 382 8.38 14.03 -1.28
C GLY A 382 9.20 13.00 -2.07
N ARG A 383 10.49 13.28 -2.29
CA ARG A 383 11.43 12.35 -2.95
C ARG A 383 11.63 11.06 -2.17
N ILE A 384 11.73 11.12 -0.84
CA ILE A 384 11.82 9.93 0.02
C ILE A 384 10.53 9.12 -0.09
N TRP A 385 9.36 9.77 0.11
CA TRP A 385 8.04 9.15 0.03
C TRP A 385 7.79 8.43 -1.31
N LEU A 386 8.12 9.07 -2.44
CA LEU A 386 8.04 8.48 -3.77
C LEU A 386 8.95 7.27 -3.93
N LYS A 387 10.21 7.38 -3.49
CA LYS A 387 11.19 6.29 -3.56
C LYS A 387 10.73 5.06 -2.78
N GLN A 388 10.22 5.24 -1.55
CA GLN A 388 9.72 4.12 -0.74
C GLN A 388 8.51 3.41 -1.35
N ARG A 389 7.79 4.06 -2.28
CA ARG A 389 6.64 3.53 -3.01
C ARG A 389 6.97 3.08 -4.44
N GLY A 390 8.25 3.13 -4.83
CA GLY A 390 8.73 2.69 -6.15
C GLY A 390 8.45 3.66 -7.30
N PHE A 391 7.89 4.85 -7.01
CA PHE A 391 7.58 5.86 -8.03
C PHE A 391 8.84 6.59 -8.52
N GLY A 392 8.80 7.01 -9.78
CA GLY A 392 9.78 7.91 -10.34
C GLY A 392 9.32 8.53 -11.65
N SER A 393 10.05 9.55 -12.10
CA SER A 393 9.72 10.33 -13.30
C SER A 393 9.72 9.51 -14.61
N GLY A 394 10.21 8.27 -14.60
CA GLY A 394 10.26 7.38 -15.77
C GLY A 394 8.91 6.72 -16.08
N LEU A 395 8.56 6.56 -17.36
CA LEU A 395 7.27 5.98 -17.80
C LEU A 395 6.98 4.62 -17.14
N ARG A 396 7.94 3.68 -17.22
CA ARG A 396 7.85 2.34 -16.59
C ARG A 396 8.04 2.35 -15.06
N LYS A 397 8.31 3.51 -14.42
CA LYS A 397 8.30 3.75 -12.96
C LYS A 397 7.11 4.65 -12.53
N GLY A 398 6.05 4.70 -13.35
CA GLY A 398 4.80 5.41 -13.04
C GLY A 398 4.70 6.87 -13.52
N GLY A 399 5.78 7.43 -14.09
CA GLY A 399 5.75 8.74 -14.75
C GLY A 399 5.70 9.96 -13.82
N PHE A 400 5.78 9.76 -12.51
CA PHE A 400 5.70 10.81 -11.49
C PHE A 400 6.85 10.65 -10.48
N GLY A 401 7.73 11.64 -10.40
CA GLY A 401 8.91 11.63 -9.56
C GLY A 401 9.26 13.01 -9.02
N ASN A 402 10.56 13.23 -8.75
CA ASN A 402 11.05 14.43 -8.05
C ASN A 402 10.69 15.74 -8.77
N PHE A 403 10.77 15.76 -10.11
CA PHE A 403 10.42 16.95 -10.89
C PHE A 403 8.92 17.22 -10.84
N GLU A 404 8.10 16.19 -11.05
CA GLU A 404 6.63 16.32 -11.07
C GLU A 404 6.10 16.73 -9.68
N TRP A 405 6.65 16.17 -8.60
CA TRP A 405 6.36 16.58 -7.23
C TRP A 405 6.71 18.05 -6.96
N ALA A 406 7.95 18.45 -7.26
CA ALA A 406 8.41 19.82 -7.01
C ALA A 406 7.66 20.85 -7.86
N ALA A 407 7.35 20.53 -9.12
CA ALA A 407 6.57 21.39 -10.01
C ALA A 407 5.10 21.48 -9.56
N LEU A 408 4.48 20.36 -9.17
CA LEU A 408 3.12 20.34 -8.60
C LEU A 408 3.05 21.22 -7.35
N MET A 409 3.93 21.03 -6.39
CA MET A 409 3.96 21.79 -5.14
C MET A 409 4.19 23.29 -5.39
N ALA A 410 5.18 23.64 -6.23
CA ALA A 410 5.44 25.03 -6.62
C ALA A 410 4.23 25.71 -7.26
N LEU A 411 3.50 25.00 -8.12
CA LEU A 411 2.32 25.52 -8.81
C LEU A 411 1.10 25.64 -7.88
N LEU A 412 0.95 24.74 -6.91
CA LEU A 412 -0.10 24.83 -5.87
C LEU A 412 0.15 25.97 -4.86
N MET A 413 1.36 26.52 -4.81
CA MET A 413 1.70 27.74 -4.06
C MET A 413 1.45 29.03 -4.86
N GLN A 414 1.19 28.94 -6.17
CA GLN A 414 0.91 30.13 -7.00
C GLN A 414 -0.56 30.53 -6.93
N PRO A 415 -0.89 31.84 -6.94
CA PRO A 415 -2.26 32.29 -7.03
C PRO A 415 -2.88 31.92 -8.39
N ASN A 416 -4.08 31.33 -8.37
CA ASN A 416 -4.83 31.01 -9.58
C ASN A 416 -5.94 32.05 -9.81
N PRO A 417 -5.91 32.85 -10.89
CA PRO A 417 -6.88 33.92 -11.14
C PRO A 417 -8.32 33.41 -11.20
N GLY A 418 -9.12 33.76 -10.19
CA GLY A 418 -10.53 33.36 -10.05
C GLY A 418 -10.77 32.14 -9.15
N ALA A 419 -9.74 31.55 -8.54
CA ALA A 419 -9.85 30.42 -7.62
C ALA A 419 -9.17 30.72 -6.28
N GLY A 420 -9.75 31.66 -5.52
CA GLY A 420 -9.47 31.88 -4.10
C GLY A 420 -8.01 32.16 -3.71
N ALA A 421 -7.68 31.84 -2.46
CA ALA A 421 -6.31 31.74 -1.98
C ALA A 421 -5.62 30.49 -2.56
N PRO A 422 -4.28 30.48 -2.72
CA PRO A 422 -3.56 29.31 -3.21
C PRO A 422 -3.76 28.10 -2.28
N PRO A 423 -3.88 26.86 -2.82
CA PRO A 423 -4.03 25.65 -2.00
C PRO A 423 -2.93 25.41 -0.97
N LEU A 424 -1.71 25.90 -1.22
CA LEU A 424 -0.57 25.86 -0.30
C LEU A 424 -0.07 27.28 0.01
N SER A 425 0.27 27.52 1.28
CA SER A 425 0.87 28.80 1.73
C SER A 425 2.40 28.72 1.77
N SER A 426 3.08 29.81 1.46
CA SER A 426 4.54 29.92 1.62
C SER A 426 5.00 29.95 3.08
N GLY A 427 4.08 30.19 4.03
CA GLY A 427 4.35 30.15 5.48
C GLY A 427 4.26 28.75 6.11
N TYR A 428 3.97 27.71 5.33
CA TYR A 428 3.88 26.33 5.83
C TYR A 428 5.25 25.71 6.10
N SER A 429 5.31 24.85 7.13
CA SER A 429 6.47 24.00 7.40
C SER A 429 6.68 22.94 6.31
N SER A 430 7.85 22.29 6.29
CA SER A 430 8.16 21.22 5.33
C SER A 430 7.16 20.06 5.40
N TYR A 431 6.75 19.71 6.63
CA TYR A 431 5.67 18.75 6.89
C TYR A 431 4.30 19.23 6.38
N GLN A 432 3.92 20.48 6.64
CA GLN A 432 2.62 21.03 6.19
C GLN A 432 2.53 21.12 4.66
N LEU A 433 3.62 21.50 3.97
CA LEU A 433 3.71 21.47 2.50
C LEU A 433 3.59 20.04 1.95
N PHE A 434 4.28 19.09 2.57
CA PHE A 434 4.20 17.66 2.21
C PHE A 434 2.79 17.09 2.41
N LYS A 435 2.20 17.25 3.61
CA LYS A 435 0.85 16.83 3.97
C LYS A 435 -0.20 17.47 3.06
N GLY A 436 -0.09 18.78 2.79
CA GLY A 436 -0.99 19.51 1.89
C GLY A 436 -0.92 19.03 0.44
N THR A 437 0.29 18.72 -0.05
CA THR A 437 0.47 18.14 -1.40
C THR A 437 -0.15 16.75 -1.51
N LEU A 438 -0.01 15.90 -0.48
CA LEU A 438 -0.71 14.61 -0.41
C LEU A 438 -2.22 14.76 -0.31
N GLN A 439 -2.73 15.70 0.51
CA GLN A 439 -4.16 15.98 0.63
C GLN A 439 -4.77 16.45 -0.70
N PHE A 440 -4.05 17.25 -1.50
CA PHE A 440 -4.45 17.60 -2.86
C PHE A 440 -4.57 16.34 -3.74
N LEU A 441 -3.52 15.51 -3.78
CA LEU A 441 -3.51 14.27 -4.57
C LEU A 441 -4.57 13.25 -4.11
N ALA A 442 -4.91 13.21 -2.83
CA ALA A 442 -5.91 12.31 -2.26
C ALA A 442 -7.37 12.75 -2.50
N ARG A 443 -7.61 14.06 -2.65
CA ARG A 443 -8.95 14.65 -2.85
C ARG A 443 -9.32 14.85 -4.32
N HIS A 444 -8.35 15.09 -5.19
CA HIS A 444 -8.60 15.40 -6.61
C HIS A 444 -8.28 14.22 -7.52
N ASP A 445 -9.32 13.59 -8.09
CA ASP A 445 -9.16 12.56 -9.13
C ASP A 445 -8.91 13.22 -10.50
N LEU A 446 -7.63 13.50 -10.77
CA LEU A 446 -7.13 14.11 -12.01
C LEU A 446 -7.27 13.22 -13.26
N SER A 447 -7.71 11.97 -13.11
CA SER A 447 -8.09 11.11 -14.25
C SER A 447 -9.52 11.38 -14.73
N LYS A 448 -10.41 11.80 -13.82
CA LYS A 448 -11.82 12.13 -14.13
C LYS A 448 -12.04 13.61 -14.37
N LYS A 449 -11.42 14.49 -13.56
CA LYS A 449 -11.57 15.95 -13.65
C LYS A 449 -10.21 16.60 -13.81
N ALA A 450 -9.98 17.18 -14.99
CA ALA A 450 -8.78 17.95 -15.27
C ALA A 450 -8.63 19.13 -14.30
N PHE A 451 -7.41 19.38 -13.83
CA PHE A 451 -7.05 20.57 -13.08
C PHE A 451 -6.16 21.47 -13.93
N SER A 452 -6.59 22.71 -14.16
CA SER A 452 -5.83 23.70 -14.92
C SER A 452 -5.53 24.95 -14.10
N LEU A 453 -4.27 25.37 -14.13
CA LEU A 453 -3.81 26.61 -13.52
C LEU A 453 -3.58 27.66 -14.60
N GLN A 454 -4.17 28.84 -14.42
CA GLN A 454 -4.00 29.98 -15.33
C GLN A 454 -4.32 29.66 -16.82
N ALA A 455 -5.20 28.68 -17.06
CA ALA A 455 -5.68 28.29 -18.39
C ALA A 455 -7.21 28.12 -18.37
N ARG A 456 -7.92 29.08 -18.95
CA ARG A 456 -9.40 29.13 -19.00
C ARG A 456 -9.98 28.48 -20.26
N ASP A 457 -9.30 28.57 -21.40
CA ASP A 457 -9.84 28.19 -22.72
C ASP A 457 -9.19 26.93 -23.34
N VAL A 458 -8.50 26.11 -22.55
CA VAL A 458 -7.79 24.92 -23.05
C VAL A 458 -8.72 23.69 -23.03
N ALA A 459 -9.17 23.28 -24.21
CA ALA A 459 -9.95 22.05 -24.38
C ALA A 459 -9.06 20.80 -24.35
N PHE A 460 -9.41 19.84 -23.49
CA PHE A 460 -8.78 18.53 -23.41
C PHE A 460 -9.57 17.47 -24.24
N PRO A 461 -8.92 16.44 -24.80
CA PRO A 461 -9.60 15.27 -25.37
C PRO A 461 -10.55 14.58 -24.37
N LYS A 462 -11.46 13.72 -24.84
CA LYS A 462 -12.36 12.92 -23.97
C LYS A 462 -11.92 11.47 -23.73
N SER A 463 -10.89 11.00 -24.44
CA SER A 463 -10.47 9.59 -24.45
C SER A 463 -8.96 9.44 -24.52
N GLY A 464 -8.41 8.41 -23.87
CA GLY A 464 -6.99 8.03 -24.01
C GLY A 464 -5.98 9.01 -23.41
N LEU A 465 -6.39 9.78 -22.41
CA LEU A 465 -5.53 10.76 -21.74
C LEU A 465 -4.85 10.18 -20.50
N ALA A 466 -3.56 10.51 -20.35
CA ALA A 466 -2.92 10.58 -19.04
C ALA A 466 -3.68 11.60 -18.14
N PRO A 467 -3.62 11.45 -16.81
CA PRO A 467 -4.19 12.41 -15.85
C PRO A 467 -3.79 13.86 -16.19
N ILE A 468 -4.63 14.83 -15.86
CA ILE A 468 -4.44 16.21 -16.33
C ILE A 468 -4.21 17.16 -15.17
N PHE A 469 -2.95 17.58 -15.03
CA PHE A 469 -2.55 18.76 -14.27
C PHE A 469 -1.83 19.72 -15.22
N PHE A 470 -2.54 20.76 -15.67
CA PHE A 470 -2.11 21.61 -16.77
C PHE A 470 -1.62 22.99 -16.30
N ASP A 471 -0.35 23.28 -16.57
CA ASP A 471 0.25 24.60 -16.43
C ASP A 471 -0.05 25.44 -17.67
N GLY A 472 -0.93 26.45 -17.53
CA GLY A 472 -1.29 27.38 -18.59
C GLY A 472 -0.12 28.18 -19.16
N PRO A 473 0.60 28.97 -18.34
CA PRO A 473 1.76 29.76 -18.76
C PRO A 473 2.83 28.99 -19.55
N ARG A 474 3.06 27.72 -19.22
CA ARG A 474 4.04 26.86 -19.93
C ARG A 474 3.41 25.95 -20.99
N GLY A 475 2.08 25.82 -21.00
CA GLY A 475 1.32 25.00 -21.94
C GLY A 475 1.66 23.51 -21.85
N LEU A 476 1.89 22.98 -20.65
CA LEU A 476 2.30 21.58 -20.42
C LEU A 476 1.36 20.88 -19.43
N ASN A 477 0.93 19.66 -19.75
CA ASN A 477 0.41 18.72 -18.75
C ASN A 477 1.60 18.07 -18.05
N ILE A 478 1.76 18.27 -16.74
CA ILE A 478 2.88 17.73 -15.96
C ILE A 478 2.80 16.20 -15.87
N LEU A 479 1.59 15.66 -15.79
CA LEU A 479 1.33 14.23 -15.58
C LEU A 479 1.29 13.43 -16.90
N PHE A 480 1.73 14.00 -18.03
CA PHE A 480 1.61 13.38 -19.36
C PHE A 480 2.31 12.02 -19.51
N LYS A 481 3.22 11.67 -18.60
CA LYS A 481 3.94 10.39 -18.56
C LYS A 481 3.25 9.33 -17.70
N MET A 482 2.26 9.70 -16.89
CA MET A 482 1.54 8.77 -16.03
C MET A 482 0.57 7.93 -16.85
N THR A 483 0.52 6.64 -16.53
CA THR A 483 -0.50 5.71 -17.04
C THR A 483 -1.75 5.74 -16.16
N THR A 484 -2.86 5.19 -16.65
CA THR A 484 -4.10 5.08 -15.87
C THR A 484 -3.89 4.35 -14.54
N TRP A 485 -3.15 3.24 -14.56
CA TRP A 485 -2.87 2.42 -13.38
C TRP A 485 -1.88 3.07 -12.41
N SER A 486 -0.79 3.65 -12.90
CA SER A 486 0.17 4.34 -12.01
C SER A 486 -0.43 5.55 -11.31
N TYR A 487 -1.36 6.26 -11.95
CA TYR A 487 -2.11 7.32 -11.29
C TYR A 487 -3.12 6.80 -10.27
N ALA A 488 -3.86 5.74 -10.59
CA ALA A 488 -4.76 5.10 -9.63
C ALA A 488 -3.98 4.64 -8.37
N GLN A 489 -2.79 4.08 -8.55
CA GLN A 489 -1.88 3.72 -7.46
C GLN A 489 -1.36 4.95 -6.69
N LEU A 490 -0.96 6.03 -7.37
CA LEU A 490 -0.49 7.27 -6.72
C LEU A 490 -1.59 7.91 -5.85
N HIS A 491 -2.82 7.96 -6.38
CA HIS A 491 -4.00 8.50 -5.70
C HIS A 491 -4.41 7.62 -4.50
N LEU A 492 -4.31 6.29 -4.60
CA LEU A 492 -4.50 5.38 -3.47
C LEU A 492 -3.42 5.57 -2.40
N GLU A 493 -2.14 5.68 -2.79
CA GLU A 493 -1.03 5.93 -1.86
C GLU A 493 -1.14 7.28 -1.16
N ALA A 494 -1.60 8.31 -1.86
CA ALA A 494 -1.87 9.62 -1.27
C ALA A 494 -2.96 9.53 -0.19
N LYS A 495 -4.05 8.80 -0.45
CA LYS A 495 -5.11 8.56 0.54
C LYS A 495 -4.60 7.82 1.77
N ILE A 496 -3.97 6.65 1.57
CA ILE A 496 -3.38 5.85 2.66
C ILE A 496 -2.42 6.71 3.50
N SER A 497 -1.56 7.50 2.84
CA SER A 497 -0.59 8.36 3.55
C SER A 497 -1.27 9.50 4.32
N VAL A 498 -2.35 10.10 3.80
CA VAL A 498 -3.13 11.13 4.51
C VAL A 498 -3.87 10.55 5.72
N ASP A 499 -4.51 9.38 5.57
CA ASP A 499 -5.19 8.69 6.65
C ASP A 499 -4.20 8.26 7.74
N THR A 500 -3.03 7.77 7.34
CA THR A 500 -1.91 7.39 8.23
C THR A 500 -1.35 8.61 8.98
N LEU A 501 -1.23 9.77 8.33
CA LEU A 501 -0.88 11.05 8.99
C LEU A 501 -1.99 11.63 9.87
N GLY A 502 -3.22 11.13 9.74
CA GLY A 502 -4.38 11.49 10.54
C GLY A 502 -4.56 10.62 11.79
N ASP A 503 -3.84 9.50 11.91
CA ASP A 503 -3.76 8.70 13.12
C ASP A 503 -3.27 9.58 14.28
N VAL A 504 -3.97 9.57 15.42
CA VAL A 504 -3.60 10.31 16.64
C VAL A 504 -2.96 9.40 17.69
N LEU A 505 -3.18 8.09 17.61
CA LEU A 505 -2.77 7.12 18.63
C LEU A 505 -1.35 6.61 18.42
N PHE A 506 -0.95 6.33 17.18
CA PHE A 506 0.36 5.74 16.86
C PHE A 506 1.24 6.73 16.10
N ASP A 507 2.55 6.70 16.37
CA ASP A 507 3.50 7.32 15.46
C ASP A 507 3.59 6.48 14.17
N GLN A 508 3.65 7.17 13.04
CA GLN A 508 3.64 6.59 11.70
C GLN A 508 4.75 7.17 10.81
N PHE A 509 5.75 7.85 11.40
CA PHE A 509 6.91 8.38 10.68
C PHE A 509 7.61 7.28 9.84
N ASP A 510 7.90 6.15 10.47
CA ASP A 510 8.57 5.01 9.83
C ASP A 510 7.74 4.42 8.68
N SER A 511 6.43 4.28 8.86
CA SER A 511 5.46 3.86 7.85
C SER A 511 5.49 4.74 6.58
N ILE A 512 5.82 6.02 6.72
CA ILE A 512 5.74 6.97 5.61
C ILE A 512 7.09 7.13 4.90
N PHE A 513 8.18 7.22 5.66
CA PHE A 513 9.50 7.59 5.14
C PHE A 513 10.58 6.51 5.21
N ILE A 514 10.45 5.49 6.07
CA ILE A 514 11.52 4.51 6.31
C ILE A 514 11.20 3.16 5.65
N LEU A 515 9.98 2.65 5.84
CA LEU A 515 9.57 1.33 5.34
C LEU A 515 9.35 1.34 3.82
N ARG A 516 9.89 0.32 3.15
CA ARG A 516 9.73 0.10 1.71
C ARG A 516 8.41 -0.61 1.40
N THR A 517 7.59 0.04 0.58
CA THR A 517 6.28 -0.45 0.11
C THR A 517 6.28 -0.80 -1.39
N ASP A 518 7.43 -0.70 -2.06
CA ASP A 518 7.63 -1.06 -3.46
C ASP A 518 7.75 -2.59 -3.70
N LEU A 519 7.77 -3.37 -2.61
CA LEU A 519 7.85 -4.82 -2.62
C LEU A 519 6.51 -5.46 -3.02
N LYS A 520 6.39 -5.80 -4.30
CA LYS A 520 5.15 -6.29 -4.95
C LYS A 520 4.49 -7.48 -4.23
N ARG A 521 5.28 -8.47 -3.78
CA ARG A 521 4.77 -9.65 -3.06
C ARG A 521 4.01 -9.29 -1.76
N TYR A 522 4.42 -8.23 -1.06
CA TYR A 522 3.71 -7.76 0.12
C TYR A 522 2.54 -6.83 -0.23
N ARG A 523 2.60 -6.15 -1.39
CA ARG A 523 1.64 -5.13 -1.83
C ARG A 523 0.42 -5.69 -2.58
N TYR A 524 0.50 -6.88 -3.16
CA TYR A 524 -0.54 -7.45 -4.02
C TYR A 524 -0.78 -8.92 -3.65
N ASP A 525 -2.04 -9.35 -3.65
CA ASP A 525 -2.44 -10.71 -3.29
C ASP A 525 -2.22 -11.72 -4.42
N ALA A 526 -2.35 -11.27 -5.68
CA ALA A 526 -2.05 -12.09 -6.85
C ALA A 526 -1.07 -11.38 -7.82
N THR A 527 -0.25 -12.17 -8.50
CA THR A 527 0.60 -11.70 -9.61
C THR A 527 0.46 -12.64 -10.79
N LEU A 528 0.24 -12.07 -11.98
CA LEU A 528 0.27 -12.77 -13.25
C LEU A 528 1.52 -12.34 -14.03
N GLU A 529 2.40 -13.29 -14.35
CA GLU A 529 3.54 -13.07 -15.22
C GLU A 529 3.23 -13.50 -16.65
N LEU A 530 3.41 -12.58 -17.60
CA LEU A 530 3.24 -12.83 -19.04
C LEU A 530 4.54 -12.53 -19.78
N PRO A 531 5.15 -13.48 -20.51
CA PRO A 531 6.18 -13.20 -21.50
C PRO A 531 5.64 -12.24 -22.57
N ILE A 532 6.37 -11.17 -22.93
CA ILE A 532 5.85 -10.17 -23.88
C ILE A 532 5.56 -10.80 -25.26
N GLY A 533 6.31 -11.83 -25.66
CA GLY A 533 6.03 -12.60 -26.89
C GLY A 533 4.65 -13.27 -26.93
N ALA A 534 4.08 -13.64 -25.76
CA ALA A 534 2.74 -14.23 -25.68
C ALA A 534 1.61 -13.22 -26.00
N LEU A 535 1.91 -11.92 -26.05
CA LEU A 535 0.98 -10.89 -26.51
C LEU A 535 0.83 -10.88 -28.05
N GLY A 536 1.67 -11.62 -28.79
CA GLY A 536 1.71 -11.58 -30.26
C GLY A 536 2.39 -10.31 -30.81
N LEU A 537 3.20 -9.65 -29.99
CA LEU A 537 3.97 -8.46 -30.37
C LEU A 537 5.36 -8.87 -30.86
N ASP A 538 5.78 -8.29 -31.98
CA ASP A 538 7.10 -8.50 -32.58
C ASP A 538 8.03 -7.32 -32.25
N PRO A 539 9.08 -7.50 -31.42
CA PRO A 539 10.03 -6.44 -31.04
C PRO A 539 10.77 -5.80 -32.20
N THR A 540 10.80 -6.42 -33.38
CA THR A 540 11.46 -5.86 -34.57
C THR A 540 10.59 -4.83 -35.31
N GLN A 541 9.28 -4.76 -35.00
CA GLN A 541 8.37 -3.82 -35.66
C GLN A 541 8.61 -2.36 -35.24
N LYS A 542 8.48 -1.46 -36.23
CA LYS A 542 8.66 -0.01 -36.01
C LYS A 542 7.63 0.59 -35.05
N SER A 543 6.46 -0.03 -34.91
CA SER A 543 5.35 0.39 -34.04
C SER A 543 5.25 -0.39 -32.73
N TYR A 544 6.24 -1.23 -32.40
CA TYR A 544 6.20 -2.16 -31.27
C TYR A 544 5.85 -1.48 -29.92
N GLU A 545 6.42 -0.33 -29.58
CA GLU A 545 6.16 0.34 -28.30
C GLU A 545 4.78 1.02 -28.23
N ASP A 546 4.30 1.60 -29.36
CA ASP A 546 2.94 2.13 -29.44
C ASP A 546 1.90 0.98 -29.31
N GLN A 547 2.19 -0.17 -29.94
CA GLN A 547 1.38 -1.38 -29.82
C GLN A 547 1.44 -1.96 -28.40
N LEU A 548 2.62 -1.98 -27.76
CA LEU A 548 2.80 -2.47 -26.39
C LEU A 548 2.03 -1.59 -25.39
N ALA A 549 2.18 -0.26 -25.48
CA ALA A 549 1.44 0.69 -24.64
C ALA A 549 -0.08 0.56 -24.85
N GLY A 550 -0.54 0.45 -26.10
CA GLY A 550 -1.94 0.20 -26.43
C GLY A 550 -2.45 -1.15 -25.89
N THR A 551 -1.63 -2.19 -25.96
CA THR A 551 -1.95 -3.53 -25.44
C THR A 551 -2.02 -3.53 -23.92
N CYS A 552 -1.09 -2.89 -23.21
CA CYS A 552 -1.16 -2.71 -21.76
C CYS A 552 -2.41 -1.92 -21.33
N GLN A 553 -2.77 -0.84 -22.04
CA GLN A 553 -4.02 -0.12 -21.75
C GLN A 553 -5.26 -0.99 -22.04
N LYS A 554 -5.24 -1.83 -23.07
CA LYS A 554 -6.31 -2.81 -23.36
C LYS A 554 -6.43 -3.86 -22.26
N ILE A 555 -5.30 -4.43 -21.80
CA ILE A 555 -5.24 -5.37 -20.67
C ILE A 555 -5.84 -4.72 -19.42
N TYR A 556 -5.34 -3.54 -19.02
CA TYR A 556 -5.82 -2.85 -17.83
C TYR A 556 -7.33 -2.57 -17.87
N THR A 557 -7.83 -1.97 -18.96
CA THR A 557 -9.26 -1.65 -19.10
C THR A 557 -10.15 -2.89 -19.17
N THR A 558 -9.66 -3.98 -19.77
CA THR A 558 -10.37 -5.28 -19.81
C THR A 558 -10.45 -5.90 -18.41
N LEU A 559 -9.35 -5.90 -17.66
CA LEU A 559 -9.29 -6.48 -16.31
C LEU A 559 -10.10 -5.69 -15.29
N ILE A 560 -10.02 -4.35 -15.30
CA ILE A 560 -10.88 -3.52 -14.45
C ILE A 560 -12.37 -3.80 -14.72
N ARG A 561 -12.76 -3.92 -16.00
CA ARG A 561 -14.14 -4.25 -16.38
C ARG A 561 -14.56 -5.68 -15.98
N ALA A 562 -13.65 -6.63 -15.98
CA ALA A 562 -13.94 -8.04 -15.68
C ALA A 562 -13.93 -8.36 -14.17
N LEU A 563 -13.08 -7.68 -13.40
CA LEU A 563 -12.88 -7.95 -11.98
C LEU A 563 -13.75 -7.04 -11.10
N THR A 564 -14.06 -5.82 -11.53
CA THR A 564 -15.00 -4.91 -10.84
C THR A 564 -14.63 -4.72 -9.35
N ASP A 565 -15.54 -5.04 -8.43
CA ASP A 565 -15.40 -4.96 -6.98
C ASP A 565 -14.63 -6.13 -6.33
N ARG A 566 -14.23 -7.15 -7.10
CA ARG A 566 -13.32 -8.22 -6.62
C ARG A 566 -11.91 -7.70 -6.29
N VAL A 567 -11.56 -6.51 -6.77
CA VAL A 567 -10.21 -5.93 -6.69
C VAL A 567 -10.23 -4.51 -6.17
N THR A 568 -9.25 -4.18 -5.33
CA THR A 568 -9.06 -2.86 -4.74
C THR A 568 -7.99 -2.05 -5.47
N ALA A 569 -7.01 -2.73 -6.08
CA ALA A 569 -6.01 -2.12 -6.96
C ALA A 569 -5.51 -3.10 -8.04
N LEU A 570 -5.05 -2.54 -9.16
CA LEU A 570 -4.45 -3.26 -10.29
C LEU A 570 -3.27 -2.45 -10.82
N ASP A 571 -2.09 -3.05 -10.93
CA ASP A 571 -0.88 -2.45 -11.50
C ASP A 571 -0.33 -3.27 -12.67
N LEU A 572 0.18 -2.60 -13.69
CA LEU A 572 0.92 -3.18 -14.80
C LEU A 572 2.36 -2.71 -14.77
N SER A 573 3.24 -3.65 -14.46
CA SER A 573 4.65 -3.45 -14.20
C SER A 573 5.51 -4.05 -15.31
N LEU A 574 6.39 -3.24 -15.89
CA LEU A 574 7.38 -3.65 -16.90
C LEU A 574 8.79 -3.35 -16.39
N ARG A 575 9.79 -4.12 -16.84
CA ARG A 575 11.20 -3.83 -16.56
C ARG A 575 11.58 -2.46 -17.16
N ALA A 576 12.29 -1.65 -16.37
CA ALA A 576 12.87 -0.40 -16.88
C ALA A 576 13.97 -0.70 -17.92
N HIS A 577 14.02 0.09 -18.99
CA HIS A 577 15.06 -0.05 -20.02
C HIS A 577 16.48 0.12 -19.44
N SER A 578 17.45 -0.54 -20.06
CA SER A 578 18.86 -0.38 -19.75
C SER A 578 19.54 0.62 -20.70
N THR A 579 20.59 1.30 -20.21
CA THR A 579 21.45 2.13 -21.06
C THR A 579 22.15 1.28 -22.11
N TRP A 580 22.19 1.71 -23.37
CA TRP A 580 22.81 0.95 -24.47
C TRP A 580 24.08 1.61 -25.02
N SER A 581 24.84 0.87 -25.83
CA SER A 581 26.10 1.35 -26.41
C SER A 581 25.86 2.46 -27.44
N VAL A 582 26.74 3.48 -27.44
CA VAL A 582 26.74 4.53 -28.47
C VAL A 582 27.02 4.02 -29.89
N THR A 583 27.47 2.76 -30.04
CA THR A 583 27.64 2.10 -31.34
C THR A 583 26.33 1.59 -31.95
N THR A 584 25.24 1.54 -31.18
CA THR A 584 23.97 0.93 -31.59
C THR A 584 22.86 2.00 -31.60
N SER A 585 22.02 1.97 -32.63
CA SER A 585 20.96 2.98 -32.80
C SER A 585 19.84 2.85 -31.77
N ARG A 586 19.57 1.63 -31.28
CA ARG A 586 18.47 1.32 -30.37
C ARG A 586 18.92 0.31 -29.30
N PRO A 587 18.27 0.28 -28.12
CA PRO A 587 18.36 -0.88 -27.26
C PRO A 587 17.78 -2.11 -27.97
N SER A 588 18.31 -3.29 -27.67
CA SER A 588 17.65 -4.56 -27.96
C SER A 588 16.84 -4.96 -26.73
N ASP A 589 15.52 -5.01 -26.84
CA ASP A 589 14.69 -5.58 -25.79
C ASP A 589 14.95 -7.10 -25.70
N ASP A 590 14.98 -7.63 -24.48
CA ASP A 590 15.15 -9.06 -24.24
C ASP A 590 13.80 -9.77 -24.44
N ALA A 591 13.75 -10.81 -25.28
CA ALA A 591 12.55 -11.62 -25.45
C ALA A 591 12.09 -12.32 -24.16
N ARG A 592 12.96 -12.35 -23.13
CA ARG A 592 12.68 -12.84 -21.78
C ARG A 592 11.97 -11.82 -20.88
N ASP A 593 11.85 -10.55 -21.28
CA ASP A 593 11.16 -9.56 -20.46
C ASP A 593 9.68 -9.96 -20.29
N ARG A 594 9.21 -9.82 -19.05
CA ARG A 594 7.85 -10.18 -18.62
C ARG A 594 7.07 -8.93 -18.25
N LEU A 595 5.81 -8.90 -18.67
CA LEU A 595 4.79 -8.02 -18.11
C LEU A 595 4.29 -8.68 -16.81
N LEU A 596 4.37 -7.95 -15.70
CA LEU A 596 3.80 -8.35 -14.41
C LEU A 596 2.49 -7.59 -14.20
N ILE A 597 1.40 -8.31 -14.04
CA ILE A 597 0.08 -7.77 -13.70
C ILE A 597 -0.17 -8.11 -12.24
N ASN A 598 -0.11 -7.10 -11.37
CA ASN A 598 -0.23 -7.27 -9.92
C ASN A 598 -1.63 -6.84 -9.47
N ILE A 599 -2.29 -7.67 -8.65
CA ILE A 599 -3.71 -7.53 -8.29
C ILE A 599 -3.83 -7.53 -6.76
N ALA A 600 -4.43 -6.48 -6.19
CA ALA A 600 -4.87 -6.45 -4.79
C ALA A 600 -6.37 -6.75 -4.75
N THR A 601 -6.77 -7.70 -3.92
CA THR A 601 -8.14 -8.21 -3.87
C THR A 601 -8.99 -7.51 -2.83
N ASP A 602 -10.32 -7.63 -2.95
CA ASP A 602 -11.24 -7.36 -1.83
C ASP A 602 -11.53 -8.67 -1.09
N PRO A 603 -11.16 -8.80 0.21
CA PRO A 603 -11.45 -9.95 1.06
C PRO A 603 -12.92 -10.42 1.09
N ALA A 604 -13.88 -9.53 0.83
CA ALA A 604 -15.30 -9.90 0.80
C ALA A 604 -15.74 -10.49 -0.55
N ASN A 605 -15.31 -9.90 -1.67
CA ASN A 605 -15.83 -10.23 -2.99
C ASN A 605 -14.95 -11.16 -3.85
N ALA A 606 -13.63 -11.20 -3.63
CA ALA A 606 -12.70 -11.77 -4.61
C ALA A 606 -12.95 -13.24 -4.97
N ASN A 607 -13.41 -14.05 -4.02
CA ASN A 607 -13.61 -15.49 -4.20
C ASN A 607 -15.07 -15.89 -4.47
N ARG A 608 -16.00 -14.95 -4.72
CA ARG A 608 -17.41 -15.27 -5.02
C ARG A 608 -17.54 -16.09 -6.31
N THR A 609 -18.50 -17.03 -6.35
CA THR A 609 -18.67 -17.97 -7.47
C THR A 609 -19.59 -17.46 -8.59
N VAL A 610 -20.32 -16.38 -8.36
CA VAL A 610 -21.23 -15.76 -9.33
C VAL A 610 -20.88 -14.28 -9.45
N ASP A 611 -20.74 -13.77 -10.67
CA ASP A 611 -20.74 -12.34 -10.95
C ASP A 611 -22.11 -11.93 -11.49
N HIS A 612 -22.70 -10.93 -10.86
CA HIS A 612 -23.96 -10.33 -11.26
C HIS A 612 -23.69 -9.29 -12.36
N GLY A 613 -24.43 -9.39 -13.45
CA GLY A 613 -24.48 -8.40 -14.53
C GLY A 613 -25.74 -7.51 -14.44
N PRO A 614 -26.01 -6.74 -15.50
CA PRO A 614 -27.20 -5.88 -15.57
C PRO A 614 -28.50 -6.70 -15.68
N SER A 615 -29.63 -6.06 -15.38
CA SER A 615 -30.97 -6.62 -15.62
C SER A 615 -31.15 -7.00 -17.10
N ALA A 616 -31.84 -8.11 -17.35
CA ALA A 616 -32.22 -8.53 -18.70
C ALA A 616 -33.06 -7.48 -19.45
N GLU A 617 -33.74 -6.59 -18.71
CA GLU A 617 -34.55 -5.49 -19.23
C GLU A 617 -33.70 -4.34 -19.79
N ASN A 618 -32.49 -4.14 -19.26
CA ASN A 618 -31.51 -3.17 -19.74
C ASN A 618 -30.83 -3.67 -21.03
N LYS A 619 -31.61 -3.77 -22.11
CA LYS A 619 -31.22 -4.39 -23.40
C LYS A 619 -29.84 -3.97 -23.91
N GLN A 620 -29.45 -2.70 -23.76
CA GLN A 620 -28.14 -2.19 -24.19
C GLN A 620 -26.99 -2.70 -23.32
N GLU A 621 -27.13 -2.64 -22.00
CA GLU A 621 -26.11 -3.10 -21.05
C GLU A 621 -25.99 -4.63 -21.07
N ALA A 622 -27.12 -5.34 -21.10
CA ALA A 622 -27.16 -6.79 -21.25
C ALA A 622 -26.50 -7.26 -22.56
N ALA A 623 -26.74 -6.58 -23.68
CA ALA A 623 -26.04 -6.87 -24.94
C ALA A 623 -24.54 -6.58 -24.86
N SER A 624 -24.13 -5.50 -24.17
CA SER A 624 -22.72 -5.18 -23.91
C SER A 624 -22.04 -6.23 -23.02
N PHE A 625 -22.75 -6.74 -22.02
CA PHE A 625 -22.29 -7.79 -21.10
C PHE A 625 -22.15 -9.13 -21.83
N ARG A 626 -23.19 -9.58 -22.55
CA ARG A 626 -23.15 -10.78 -23.42
C ARG A 626 -22.06 -10.71 -24.47
N LYS A 627 -21.83 -9.55 -25.10
CA LYS A 627 -20.72 -9.39 -26.06
C LYS A 627 -19.34 -9.47 -25.40
N PHE A 628 -19.21 -8.99 -24.17
CA PHE A 628 -17.94 -8.99 -23.43
C PHE A 628 -17.57 -10.39 -22.92
N TRP A 629 -18.53 -11.11 -22.31
CA TRP A 629 -18.30 -12.46 -21.78
C TRP A 629 -18.52 -13.57 -22.82
N GLY A 630 -19.39 -13.38 -23.81
CA GLY A 630 -19.79 -14.41 -24.77
C GLY A 630 -20.40 -15.62 -24.07
N ASP A 631 -19.93 -16.82 -24.43
CA ASP A 631 -20.41 -18.14 -23.96
C ASP A 631 -20.34 -18.37 -22.43
N LYS A 632 -19.79 -17.42 -21.67
CA LYS A 632 -19.81 -17.41 -20.20
C LYS A 632 -20.98 -16.61 -19.60
N SER A 633 -21.71 -15.84 -20.39
CA SER A 633 -22.92 -15.11 -19.98
C SER A 633 -24.13 -16.03 -20.01
N GLU A 634 -24.84 -16.13 -18.89
CA GLU A 634 -26.12 -16.83 -18.78
C GLU A 634 -27.15 -15.96 -18.07
N LEU A 635 -28.44 -16.11 -18.41
CA LEU A 635 -29.53 -15.47 -17.67
C LEU A 635 -29.85 -16.31 -16.44
N ARG A 636 -29.81 -15.69 -15.26
CA ARG A 636 -30.06 -16.37 -13.98
C ARG A 636 -31.13 -15.65 -13.18
N ARG A 637 -32.09 -16.42 -12.66
CA ARG A 637 -33.06 -15.96 -11.67
C ARG A 637 -32.50 -16.14 -10.26
N PHE A 638 -32.57 -15.11 -9.44
CA PHE A 638 -32.12 -15.11 -8.05
C PHE A 638 -33.27 -15.29 -7.05
N ARG A 639 -32.95 -15.43 -5.76
CA ARG A 639 -33.94 -15.70 -4.69
C ARG A 639 -34.90 -14.54 -4.44
N ASP A 640 -34.50 -13.34 -4.79
CA ASP A 640 -35.28 -12.10 -4.80
C ASP A 640 -36.23 -11.98 -6.02
N GLY A 641 -36.23 -12.99 -6.91
CA GLY A 641 -37.02 -12.99 -8.13
C GLY A 641 -36.35 -12.27 -9.32
N SER A 642 -35.26 -11.52 -9.10
CA SER A 642 -34.58 -10.76 -10.15
C SER A 642 -34.00 -11.68 -11.23
N ILE A 643 -34.00 -11.20 -12.49
CA ILE A 643 -33.42 -11.92 -13.64
C ILE A 643 -32.31 -11.06 -14.23
N LEU A 644 -31.06 -11.44 -13.97
CA LEU A 644 -29.88 -10.73 -14.41
C LEU A 644 -29.09 -11.57 -15.42
N GLU A 645 -28.37 -10.91 -16.32
CA GLU A 645 -27.21 -11.54 -16.96
C GLU A 645 -26.20 -11.88 -15.86
N SER A 646 -25.53 -13.02 -15.94
CA SER A 646 -24.63 -13.51 -14.89
C SER A 646 -23.51 -14.35 -15.48
N VAL A 647 -22.42 -14.49 -14.72
CA VAL A 647 -21.33 -15.43 -15.03
C VAL A 647 -21.11 -16.33 -13.81
N VAL A 648 -21.05 -17.66 -14.05
CA VAL A 648 -20.84 -18.66 -13.00
C VAL A 648 -19.48 -19.34 -13.16
N TRP A 649 -18.72 -19.33 -12.07
CA TRP A 649 -17.38 -19.91 -11.97
C TRP A 649 -17.44 -21.26 -11.26
N SER A 650 -16.77 -22.26 -11.85
CA SER A 650 -16.70 -23.62 -11.31
C SER A 650 -15.62 -23.71 -10.24
N THR A 651 -15.98 -24.17 -9.05
CA THR A 651 -15.03 -24.54 -7.96
C THR A 651 -14.81 -26.05 -7.87
N LYS A 652 -15.05 -26.79 -8.97
CA LYS A 652 -14.83 -28.25 -9.02
C LYS A 652 -13.35 -28.64 -8.95
N ASP A 653 -12.49 -27.78 -9.48
CA ASP A 653 -11.04 -27.93 -9.35
C ASP A 653 -10.55 -27.01 -8.23
N ALA A 654 -10.13 -27.61 -7.12
CA ALA A 654 -9.63 -26.88 -5.96
C ALA A 654 -8.20 -26.33 -6.18
N SER A 655 -7.53 -26.67 -7.28
CA SER A 655 -6.17 -26.19 -7.57
C SER A 655 -6.13 -24.80 -8.21
N VAL A 656 -7.15 -24.43 -9.01
CA VAL A 656 -7.22 -23.17 -9.76
C VAL A 656 -8.20 -22.20 -9.11
N SER A 657 -7.79 -20.96 -8.87
CA SER A 657 -8.65 -19.97 -8.21
C SER A 657 -9.73 -19.39 -9.12
N VAL A 658 -10.81 -18.83 -8.56
CA VAL A 658 -11.83 -18.12 -9.36
C VAL A 658 -11.21 -16.90 -10.05
N LEU A 659 -10.31 -16.19 -9.36
CA LEU A 659 -9.61 -15.02 -9.89
C LEU A 659 -8.76 -15.38 -11.13
N GLU A 660 -8.00 -16.46 -11.05
CA GLU A 660 -7.19 -16.99 -12.15
C GLU A 660 -8.05 -17.37 -13.37
N HIS A 661 -9.16 -18.08 -13.16
CA HIS A 661 -10.11 -18.41 -14.21
C HIS A 661 -10.65 -17.15 -14.93
N ILE A 662 -11.03 -16.10 -14.19
CA ILE A 662 -11.51 -14.84 -14.78
C ILE A 662 -10.42 -14.20 -15.64
N VAL A 663 -9.22 -14.04 -15.06
CA VAL A 663 -8.11 -13.33 -15.69
C VAL A 663 -7.64 -14.06 -16.96
N LEU A 664 -7.40 -15.37 -16.90
CA LEU A 664 -6.96 -16.16 -18.05
C LEU A 664 -8.06 -16.29 -19.12
N TYR A 665 -9.34 -16.36 -18.73
CA TYR A 665 -10.45 -16.37 -19.68
C TYR A 665 -10.53 -15.06 -20.47
N ILE A 666 -10.54 -13.92 -19.77
CA ILE A 666 -10.80 -12.62 -20.39
C ILE A 666 -9.61 -12.11 -21.22
N LEU A 667 -8.38 -12.37 -20.79
CA LEU A 667 -7.18 -12.01 -21.56
C LEU A 667 -7.06 -12.85 -22.83
N ALA A 668 -7.38 -14.14 -22.78
CA ALA A 668 -7.44 -14.99 -23.98
C ALA A 668 -8.46 -14.46 -25.00
N LYS A 669 -9.67 -14.12 -24.52
CA LYS A 669 -10.79 -13.67 -25.37
C LYS A 669 -10.56 -12.30 -26.01
N HIS A 670 -9.98 -11.34 -25.26
CA HIS A 670 -9.87 -9.94 -25.70
C HIS A 670 -8.47 -9.49 -26.09
N VAL A 671 -7.40 -10.23 -25.75
CA VAL A 671 -6.01 -9.84 -26.04
C VAL A 671 -5.37 -10.83 -27.01
N ASN A 672 -5.07 -12.06 -26.56
CA ASN A 672 -4.46 -13.11 -27.37
C ASN A 672 -4.69 -14.48 -26.71
N ASP A 673 -5.17 -15.48 -27.46
CA ASP A 673 -5.51 -16.81 -26.92
C ASP A 673 -4.27 -17.56 -26.37
N GLY A 674 -3.10 -17.33 -26.98
CA GLY A 674 -1.80 -17.92 -26.57
C GLY A 674 -1.33 -17.49 -25.17
N ILE A 675 -2.02 -16.55 -24.51
CA ILE A 675 -1.78 -16.18 -23.11
C ILE A 675 -2.01 -17.38 -22.17
N ARG A 676 -2.99 -18.26 -22.43
CA ARG A 676 -3.35 -19.35 -21.51
C ARG A 676 -2.22 -20.35 -21.26
N GLU A 677 -1.41 -20.62 -22.27
CA GLU A 677 -0.32 -21.60 -22.22
C GLU A 677 1.00 -21.03 -21.67
N ASN A 678 1.17 -19.70 -21.76
CA ASN A 678 2.42 -18.99 -21.45
C ASN A 678 2.35 -18.17 -20.15
N ALA A 679 1.17 -18.06 -19.56
CA ALA A 679 0.93 -17.35 -18.31
C ALA A 679 1.41 -18.14 -17.09
N HIS A 680 2.04 -17.45 -16.14
CA HIS A 680 2.21 -17.97 -14.79
C HIS A 680 1.39 -17.12 -13.81
N PHE A 681 0.40 -17.73 -13.16
CA PHE A 681 -0.43 -17.07 -12.15
C PHE A 681 0.01 -17.52 -10.74
N THR A 682 0.29 -16.55 -9.89
CA THR A 682 0.68 -16.76 -8.49
C THR A 682 -0.38 -16.12 -7.60
N TYR A 683 -1.10 -16.93 -6.82
CA TYR A 683 -2.12 -16.51 -5.86
C TYR A 683 -2.29 -17.59 -4.80
N ASP A 684 -2.35 -17.18 -3.54
CA ASP A 684 -2.65 -18.06 -2.40
C ASP A 684 -1.75 -19.33 -2.39
N SER A 685 -0.45 -19.11 -2.62
CA SER A 685 0.53 -20.18 -2.89
C SER A 685 0.68 -21.13 -1.69
N PHE A 686 0.55 -20.59 -0.48
CA PHE A 686 0.72 -21.34 0.76
C PHE A 686 -0.59 -21.93 1.31
N ALA A 687 -1.75 -21.67 0.71
CA ALA A 687 -3.00 -22.29 1.19
C ALA A 687 -3.09 -23.80 0.99
N GLY A 688 -2.25 -24.39 0.12
CA GLY A 688 -2.07 -25.84 0.05
C GLY A 688 -1.31 -26.42 1.25
N VAL A 689 -0.68 -25.58 2.09
CA VAL A 689 0.09 -26.02 3.26
C VAL A 689 -0.82 -26.38 4.44
N ILE A 690 -1.99 -25.75 4.60
CA ILE A 690 -2.95 -26.04 5.69
C ILE A 690 -4.23 -26.70 5.18
N SER A 691 -4.84 -27.56 5.99
CA SER A 691 -6.12 -28.19 5.66
C SER A 691 -7.22 -27.14 5.42
N SER A 692 -7.94 -27.25 4.30
CA SER A 692 -8.97 -26.28 3.90
C SER A 692 -8.48 -24.80 3.93
N GLY A 693 -7.21 -24.55 3.61
CA GLY A 693 -6.65 -23.20 3.57
C GLY A 693 -7.16 -22.34 2.42
N ARG A 694 -7.46 -22.97 1.27
CA ARG A 694 -7.89 -22.26 0.06
C ARG A 694 -9.29 -21.70 0.20
N LEU A 695 -9.40 -20.38 0.09
CA LEU A 695 -10.67 -19.67 0.11
C LEU A 695 -11.33 -19.72 -1.29
N GLN A 696 -12.25 -20.66 -1.53
CA GLN A 696 -13.04 -20.73 -2.76
C GLN A 696 -14.54 -20.66 -2.45
N GLY A 697 -15.19 -19.53 -2.73
CA GLY A 697 -16.63 -19.32 -2.49
C GLY A 697 -17.08 -19.38 -1.02
N GLN A 698 -16.15 -19.53 -0.07
CA GLN A 698 -16.41 -19.76 1.35
C GLN A 698 -15.38 -19.02 2.22
N SER A 699 -15.75 -18.70 3.46
CA SER A 699 -14.87 -18.05 4.44
C SER A 699 -13.92 -19.05 5.12
N GLY A 700 -12.77 -18.58 5.61
CA GLY A 700 -11.80 -19.39 6.35
C GLY A 700 -12.30 -19.98 7.67
N VAL A 701 -13.50 -19.59 8.11
CA VAL A 701 -14.20 -20.19 9.26
C VAL A 701 -15.07 -21.40 8.88
N THR A 702 -15.41 -21.61 7.61
CA THR A 702 -16.37 -22.66 7.20
C THR A 702 -15.90 -24.07 7.54
N ALA A 703 -14.58 -24.32 7.52
CA ALA A 703 -14.00 -25.60 7.93
C ALA A 703 -14.31 -25.98 9.39
N PHE A 704 -14.62 -24.98 10.24
CA PHE A 704 -14.95 -25.16 11.66
C PHE A 704 -16.47 -25.24 11.91
N ALA A 705 -17.32 -24.99 10.93
CA ALA A 705 -18.78 -25.05 11.10
C ALA A 705 -19.27 -26.39 11.73
N PRO A 706 -18.71 -27.58 11.39
CA PRO A 706 -19.12 -28.83 12.02
C PRO A 706 -18.84 -28.90 13.53
N ILE A 707 -17.66 -28.46 14.00
CA ILE A 707 -17.34 -28.49 15.44
C ILE A 707 -18.09 -27.40 16.21
N MET A 708 -18.35 -26.24 15.59
CA MET A 708 -19.22 -25.22 16.17
C MET A 708 -20.65 -25.72 16.35
N ALA A 709 -21.22 -26.41 15.35
CA ALA A 709 -22.54 -27.02 15.46
C ALA A 709 -22.60 -28.11 16.54
N ALA A 710 -21.56 -28.95 16.64
CA ALA A 710 -21.43 -29.94 17.70
C ALA A 710 -21.35 -29.30 19.10
N PHE A 711 -20.63 -28.18 19.24
CA PHE A 711 -20.57 -27.41 20.48
C PHE A 711 -21.93 -26.78 20.84
N THR A 712 -22.62 -26.14 19.89
CA THR A 712 -23.98 -25.59 20.10
C THR A 712 -24.98 -26.66 20.52
N GLN A 713 -24.90 -27.86 19.94
CA GLN A 713 -25.76 -28.98 20.33
C GLN A 713 -25.43 -29.47 21.75
N LEU A 714 -24.15 -29.65 22.09
CA LEU A 714 -23.73 -30.03 23.44
C LEU A 714 -24.13 -28.97 24.49
N GLU A 715 -24.02 -27.70 24.17
CA GLU A 715 -24.43 -26.59 25.02
C GLU A 715 -25.95 -26.62 25.31
N LYS A 716 -26.75 -26.97 24.29
CA LYS A 716 -28.19 -27.21 24.44
C LYS A 716 -28.47 -28.44 25.30
N ASP A 717 -27.88 -29.58 24.97
CA ASP A 717 -28.10 -30.86 25.64
C ASP A 717 -27.74 -30.77 27.14
N ILE A 718 -26.66 -30.08 27.52
CA ILE A 718 -26.27 -29.86 28.92
C ILE A 718 -27.28 -28.95 29.66
N ARG A 719 -27.87 -27.95 28.99
CA ARG A 719 -28.91 -27.09 29.59
C ARG A 719 -30.23 -27.83 29.80
N GLU A 720 -30.54 -28.83 28.97
CA GLU A 720 -31.74 -29.67 29.07
C GLU A 720 -31.61 -30.79 30.12
N LEU A 721 -30.45 -30.92 30.81
CA LEU A 721 -30.27 -31.89 31.89
C LEU A 721 -31.03 -31.48 33.17
N GLU A 722 -32.15 -32.16 33.39
CA GLU A 722 -32.85 -32.19 34.68
C GLU A 722 -31.96 -32.84 35.78
N GLU A 723 -32.31 -32.62 37.06
CA GLU A 723 -31.57 -33.08 38.26
C GLU A 723 -30.19 -32.46 38.57
N LEU A 724 -29.72 -31.43 37.84
CA LEU A 724 -28.52 -30.70 38.24
C LEU A 724 -28.77 -29.85 39.52
N PRO A 725 -27.96 -29.97 40.59
CA PRO A 725 -28.19 -29.24 41.86
C PRO A 725 -28.08 -27.71 41.78
N LEU A 726 -27.46 -27.19 40.71
CA LEU A 726 -27.41 -25.78 40.34
C LEU A 726 -27.60 -25.72 38.82
N SER A 727 -28.38 -24.76 38.35
CA SER A 727 -28.56 -24.45 36.93
C SER A 727 -27.28 -23.90 36.31
N VAL A 728 -27.14 -24.11 35.00
CA VAL A 728 -26.00 -23.68 34.20
C VAL A 728 -26.19 -22.23 33.74
N ARG A 729 -25.36 -21.31 34.26
CA ARG A 729 -25.40 -19.90 33.89
C ARG A 729 -24.88 -19.68 32.46
N HIS A 730 -23.75 -20.28 32.11
CA HIS A 730 -23.26 -20.32 30.73
C HIS A 730 -22.22 -21.42 30.50
N ILE A 731 -22.07 -21.82 29.23
CA ILE A 731 -20.96 -22.63 28.73
C ILE A 731 -20.30 -21.83 27.62
N ARG A 732 -18.97 -21.73 27.61
CA ARG A 732 -18.20 -20.94 26.63
C ARG A 732 -17.01 -21.72 26.10
N GLY A 733 -16.73 -21.55 24.82
CA GLY A 733 -15.51 -22.06 24.20
C GLY A 733 -14.26 -21.33 24.73
N ALA A 734 -13.19 -22.09 24.99
CA ALA A 734 -11.89 -21.59 25.44
C ALA A 734 -10.73 -22.06 24.54
N ASP A 735 -11.03 -22.68 23.40
CA ASP A 735 -10.06 -23.42 22.59
C ASP A 735 -9.77 -22.76 21.23
N ALA A 736 -8.59 -23.03 20.67
CA ALA A 736 -8.22 -22.64 19.32
C ALA A 736 -9.20 -23.20 18.27
N GLN A 737 -9.69 -24.43 18.49
CA GLN A 737 -10.69 -25.08 17.64
C GLN A 737 -12.04 -24.33 17.62
N LEU A 738 -12.41 -23.66 18.72
CA LEU A 738 -13.68 -22.94 18.84
C LEU A 738 -13.57 -21.45 18.46
N ARG A 739 -12.37 -20.93 18.22
CA ARG A 739 -12.13 -19.57 17.70
C ARG A 739 -11.52 -19.51 16.30
N TYR A 740 -11.56 -20.62 15.57
CA TYR A 740 -11.11 -20.75 14.18
C TYR A 740 -9.59 -20.66 13.99
N THR A 741 -8.79 -20.97 15.02
CA THR A 741 -7.33 -20.77 15.01
C THR A 741 -6.50 -22.04 15.22
N SER A 742 -7.10 -23.23 15.28
CA SER A 742 -6.32 -24.48 15.31
C SER A 742 -5.72 -24.79 13.93
N VAL A 743 -4.46 -25.25 13.91
CA VAL A 743 -3.67 -25.46 12.68
C VAL A 743 -4.43 -26.29 11.67
N ASP A 744 -5.02 -27.40 12.12
CA ASP A 744 -6.03 -28.14 11.40
C ASP A 744 -7.41 -27.88 12.01
N ALA A 745 -8.44 -27.77 11.15
CA ALA A 745 -9.82 -27.52 11.59
C ALA A 745 -10.43 -28.72 12.34
N GLN A 746 -9.78 -29.87 12.28
CA GLN A 746 -10.08 -31.07 13.04
C GLN A 746 -8.80 -31.49 13.76
N GLN A 747 -8.85 -31.62 15.09
CA GLN A 747 -7.74 -32.14 15.89
C GLN A 747 -8.21 -33.37 16.68
N SER A 748 -7.27 -34.26 17.02
CA SER A 748 -7.54 -35.40 17.91
C SER A 748 -7.64 -35.01 19.39
N THR A 749 -7.25 -33.78 19.73
CA THR A 749 -7.26 -33.22 21.09
C THR A 749 -8.63 -32.62 21.44
N PRO A 750 -9.23 -32.95 22.61
CA PRO A 750 -10.50 -32.36 23.03
C PRO A 750 -10.43 -30.83 23.14
N ALA A 751 -11.42 -30.13 22.57
CA ALA A 751 -11.52 -28.68 22.62
C ALA A 751 -11.93 -28.21 24.03
N SER A 752 -11.13 -27.36 24.66
CA SER A 752 -11.41 -26.80 25.98
C SER A 752 -12.66 -25.92 26.01
N ILE A 753 -13.56 -26.20 26.97
CA ILE A 753 -14.77 -25.41 27.24
C ILE A 753 -14.89 -25.12 28.75
N VAL A 754 -15.46 -23.98 29.09
CA VAL A 754 -15.65 -23.52 30.48
C VAL A 754 -17.14 -23.43 30.78
N LEU A 755 -17.56 -24.04 31.87
CA LEU A 755 -18.92 -23.98 32.40
C LEU A 755 -18.94 -23.13 33.68
N GLN A 756 -19.86 -22.17 33.76
CA GLN A 756 -20.18 -21.45 34.99
C GLN A 756 -21.60 -21.84 35.44
N LEU A 757 -21.74 -22.22 36.71
CA LEU A 757 -23.02 -22.46 37.38
C LEU A 757 -23.60 -21.16 37.94
N GLU A 758 -24.87 -21.16 38.32
CA GLU A 758 -25.46 -20.05 39.06
C GLU A 758 -24.80 -19.81 40.43
N ALA A 759 -24.90 -18.57 40.91
CA ALA A 759 -24.35 -18.16 42.19
C ALA A 759 -25.06 -18.87 43.35
N SER A 760 -24.30 -19.36 44.33
CA SER A 760 -24.85 -20.06 45.49
C SER A 760 -24.00 -19.80 46.73
N ALA A 761 -24.65 -19.50 47.85
CA ALA A 761 -23.99 -19.37 49.15
C ALA A 761 -23.55 -20.72 49.75
N ARG A 762 -23.81 -21.85 49.07
CA ARG A 762 -23.45 -23.20 49.52
C ARG A 762 -22.07 -23.68 49.04
N TRP A 763 -21.35 -22.86 48.27
CA TRP A 763 -19.96 -23.17 47.91
C TRP A 763 -19.02 -23.03 49.13
N PRO A 764 -18.05 -23.93 49.33
CA PRO A 764 -17.09 -23.82 50.43
C PRO A 764 -16.19 -22.58 50.33
N ASP A 765 -15.73 -22.01 51.46
CA ASP A 765 -14.74 -20.92 51.49
C ASP A 765 -13.28 -21.41 51.59
N ASP A 766 -12.99 -22.58 50.99
CA ASP A 766 -11.66 -23.18 50.92
C ASP A 766 -11.40 -23.69 49.49
N LEU A 767 -10.17 -23.49 48.99
CA LEU A 767 -9.79 -23.86 47.63
C LEU A 767 -9.90 -25.37 47.39
N CYS A 768 -9.37 -26.20 48.31
CA CYS A 768 -9.40 -27.66 48.15
C CYS A 768 -10.84 -28.20 48.19
N ALA A 769 -11.67 -27.66 49.08
CA ALA A 769 -13.10 -27.97 49.14
C ALA A 769 -13.84 -27.55 47.87
N ILE A 770 -13.59 -26.36 47.31
CA ILE A 770 -14.15 -25.92 46.02
C ILE A 770 -13.79 -26.91 44.91
N GLN A 771 -12.52 -27.33 44.79
CA GLN A 771 -12.12 -28.29 43.76
C GLN A 771 -12.84 -29.66 43.91
N ARG A 772 -13.04 -30.13 45.15
CA ARG A 772 -13.83 -31.34 45.42
C ARG A 772 -15.30 -31.18 45.06
N THR A 773 -15.90 -30.01 45.32
CA THR A 773 -17.27 -29.70 44.89
C THR A 773 -17.38 -29.65 43.36
N LYS A 774 -16.40 -29.08 42.65
CA LYS A 774 -16.34 -29.16 41.17
C LYS A 774 -16.31 -30.62 40.69
N ILE A 775 -15.45 -31.47 41.28
CA ILE A 775 -15.39 -32.90 40.92
C ILE A 775 -16.75 -33.57 41.08
N ALA A 776 -17.48 -33.29 42.17
CA ALA A 776 -18.83 -33.84 42.38
C ALA A 776 -19.82 -33.40 41.29
N PHE A 777 -19.80 -32.13 40.88
CA PHE A 777 -20.59 -31.65 39.74
C PHE A 777 -20.19 -32.32 38.42
N LEU A 778 -18.89 -32.47 38.14
CA LEU A 778 -18.40 -33.16 36.93
C LEU A 778 -18.83 -34.62 36.88
N LEU A 779 -18.85 -35.32 38.02
CA LEU A 779 -19.34 -36.70 38.11
C LEU A 779 -20.85 -36.80 37.82
N LYS A 780 -21.69 -35.95 38.43
CA LYS A 780 -23.15 -35.93 38.16
C LYS A 780 -23.45 -35.50 36.73
N LEU A 781 -22.71 -34.55 36.16
CA LEU A 781 -22.78 -34.20 34.73
C LEU A 781 -22.44 -35.40 33.83
N SER A 782 -21.37 -36.15 34.16
CA SER A 782 -20.96 -37.34 33.40
C SER A 782 -22.03 -38.44 33.43
N GLU A 783 -22.68 -38.65 34.58
CA GLU A 783 -23.78 -39.60 34.77
C GLU A 783 -25.01 -39.18 33.96
N LEU A 784 -25.52 -37.96 34.19
CA LEU A 784 -26.72 -37.44 33.53
C LEU A 784 -26.59 -37.39 32.01
N LEU A 785 -25.46 -36.89 31.49
CA LEU A 785 -25.23 -36.78 30.05
C LEU A 785 -25.17 -38.17 29.37
N SER A 786 -24.56 -39.15 30.03
CA SER A 786 -24.48 -40.53 29.52
C SER A 786 -25.82 -41.27 29.63
N ALA A 787 -26.67 -40.91 30.60
CA ALA A 787 -28.00 -41.49 30.79
C ALA A 787 -29.02 -40.94 29.79
N SER A 788 -29.05 -39.60 29.60
CA SER A 788 -29.97 -38.93 28.68
C SER A 788 -29.61 -39.20 27.21
N HIS A 789 -28.33 -39.09 26.85
CA HIS A 789 -27.88 -39.06 25.45
C HIS A 789 -26.81 -40.11 25.16
N LYS A 790 -27.23 -41.29 24.66
CA LYS A 790 -26.34 -42.41 24.28
C LYS A 790 -25.30 -42.09 23.19
N THR A 791 -25.39 -40.93 22.55
CA THR A 791 -24.43 -40.41 21.56
C THR A 791 -23.17 -39.84 22.20
N TYR A 792 -23.24 -39.38 23.45
CA TYR A 792 -22.07 -38.90 24.19
C TYR A 792 -21.41 -40.02 24.99
N LYS A 793 -20.09 -39.98 25.07
CA LYS A 793 -19.29 -40.71 26.05
C LYS A 793 -18.58 -39.67 26.92
N ALA A 794 -19.03 -39.54 28.17
CA ALA A 794 -18.46 -38.60 29.14
C ALA A 794 -17.56 -39.34 30.14
N GLN A 795 -16.37 -38.80 30.44
CA GLN A 795 -15.42 -39.38 31.40
C GLN A 795 -14.70 -38.27 32.18
N VAL A 796 -14.71 -38.35 33.52
CA VAL A 796 -13.96 -37.42 34.38
C VAL A 796 -12.48 -37.79 34.39
N GLY A 797 -11.62 -36.82 34.12
CA GLY A 797 -10.16 -36.92 34.24
C GLY A 797 -9.62 -36.01 35.34
N LEU A 798 -8.41 -36.33 35.83
CA LEU A 798 -7.70 -35.54 36.84
C LEU A 798 -6.62 -34.68 36.17
N GLU A 799 -6.42 -33.47 36.69
CA GLU A 799 -5.30 -32.59 36.35
C GLU A 799 -4.71 -31.96 37.62
N ASN A 800 -3.42 -31.59 37.59
CA ASN A 800 -2.71 -30.97 38.72
C ASN A 800 -2.89 -31.64 40.12
N PRO A 801 -2.90 -32.98 40.26
CA PRO A 801 -3.27 -33.66 41.51
C PRO A 801 -2.32 -33.39 42.69
N SER A 802 -1.15 -32.80 42.44
CA SER A 802 -0.16 -32.38 43.44
C SER A 802 -0.32 -30.93 43.90
N GLN A 803 -1.24 -30.14 43.32
CA GLN A 803 -1.37 -28.70 43.55
C GLN A 803 -2.82 -28.30 43.88
N PRO A 804 -3.30 -28.50 45.13
CA PRO A 804 -4.71 -28.39 45.50
C PRO A 804 -5.31 -26.97 45.40
N SER A 805 -4.47 -25.95 45.23
CA SER A 805 -4.87 -24.56 44.93
C SER A 805 -5.26 -24.34 43.46
N GLN A 806 -4.97 -25.29 42.57
CA GLN A 806 -5.28 -25.24 41.14
C GLN A 806 -6.41 -26.21 40.78
N ASN A 807 -6.98 -26.04 39.58
CA ASN A 807 -8.04 -26.91 39.09
C ASN A 807 -7.60 -28.38 39.08
N GLN A 808 -8.40 -29.26 39.70
CA GLN A 808 -8.04 -30.66 39.97
C GLN A 808 -8.60 -31.69 38.97
N ALA A 809 -9.59 -31.29 38.17
CA ALA A 809 -10.31 -32.22 37.30
C ALA A 809 -11.03 -31.55 36.15
N PHE A 810 -11.30 -32.34 35.12
CA PHE A 810 -12.05 -31.97 33.92
C PHE A 810 -12.99 -33.11 33.51
N LEU A 811 -13.96 -32.81 32.65
CA LEU A 811 -14.84 -33.80 32.05
C LEU A 811 -14.60 -33.84 30.54
N ASP A 812 -14.04 -34.94 30.04
CA ASP A 812 -13.89 -35.18 28.61
C ASP A 812 -15.18 -35.78 28.06
N ILE A 813 -15.78 -35.10 27.09
CA ILE A 813 -17.05 -35.45 26.44
C ILE A 813 -16.77 -35.74 24.97
N THR A 814 -16.92 -37.00 24.54
CA THR A 814 -16.81 -37.39 23.13
C THR A 814 -18.19 -37.58 22.51
N LEU A 815 -18.53 -36.77 21.51
CA LEU A 815 -19.70 -36.96 20.65
C LEU A 815 -19.36 -37.98 19.55
N LYS A 816 -20.00 -39.15 19.61
CA LYS A 816 -19.86 -40.16 18.57
C LYS A 816 -20.81 -39.88 17.42
N THR A 817 -20.28 -39.60 16.23
CA THR A 817 -21.12 -39.31 15.05
C THR A 817 -21.61 -40.56 14.33
N GLY A 818 -20.95 -41.71 14.55
CA GLY A 818 -21.41 -43.04 14.15
C GLY A 818 -21.50 -43.30 12.63
N LYS A 819 -21.09 -42.33 11.80
CA LYS A 819 -21.11 -42.43 10.33
C LYS A 819 -19.70 -42.70 9.81
N HIS A 820 -19.56 -43.67 8.92
CA HIS A 820 -18.28 -44.03 8.33
C HIS A 820 -17.68 -42.81 7.60
N GLY A 821 -16.51 -42.34 8.04
CA GLY A 821 -15.83 -41.17 7.47
C GLY A 821 -16.23 -39.80 8.06
N VAL A 822 -17.10 -39.74 9.07
CA VAL A 822 -17.31 -38.53 9.88
C VAL A 822 -16.49 -38.65 11.17
N PRO A 823 -15.67 -37.65 11.55
CA PRO A 823 -14.89 -37.72 12.78
C PRO A 823 -15.79 -37.55 14.02
N ASP A 824 -15.35 -38.12 15.13
CA ASP A 824 -15.92 -37.86 16.45
C ASP A 824 -15.36 -36.53 16.99
N TYR A 825 -16.21 -35.72 17.63
CA TYR A 825 -15.80 -34.45 18.25
C TYR A 825 -15.62 -34.65 19.76
N ALA A 826 -14.56 -34.07 20.33
CA ALA A 826 -14.28 -34.16 21.75
C ALA A 826 -14.16 -32.77 22.38
N PHE A 827 -14.70 -32.62 23.59
CA PHE A 827 -14.69 -31.39 24.37
C PHE A 827 -14.17 -31.66 25.79
N ARG A 828 -13.38 -30.76 26.36
CA ARG A 828 -12.87 -30.83 27.73
C ARG A 828 -13.50 -29.74 28.58
N LEU A 829 -14.47 -30.11 29.41
CA LEU A 829 -15.21 -29.19 30.27
C LEU A 829 -14.51 -28.98 31.61
N ARG A 830 -14.29 -27.72 31.98
CA ARG A 830 -13.87 -27.29 33.32
C ARG A 830 -14.91 -26.36 33.93
N ILE A 831 -15.09 -26.43 35.26
CA ILE A 831 -16.00 -25.55 35.98
C ILE A 831 -15.23 -24.31 36.46
N HIS A 832 -15.75 -23.13 36.17
CA HIS A 832 -15.28 -21.85 36.67
C HIS A 832 -16.09 -21.45 37.92
N HIS A 833 -15.40 -20.96 38.95
CA HIS A 833 -16.03 -20.35 40.11
C HIS A 833 -15.30 -19.05 40.50
N ASP A 834 -16.04 -17.98 40.79
CA ASP A 834 -15.47 -16.65 41.01
C ASP A 834 -14.70 -16.55 42.34
N ARG A 835 -15.08 -17.35 43.35
CA ARG A 835 -14.49 -17.30 44.70
C ARG A 835 -13.02 -17.72 44.75
N GLU A 836 -12.57 -18.55 43.79
CA GLU A 836 -11.18 -19.00 43.71
C GLU A 836 -10.20 -17.82 43.61
N ALA A 837 -10.51 -16.80 42.79
CA ALA A 837 -9.69 -15.59 42.67
C ALA A 837 -9.59 -14.85 44.02
N THR A 838 -10.72 -14.62 44.68
CA THR A 838 -10.77 -13.91 45.96
C THR A 838 -9.96 -14.63 47.05
N LEU A 839 -10.00 -15.97 47.06
CA LEU A 839 -9.24 -16.79 48.01
C LEU A 839 -7.73 -16.74 47.74
N LEU A 840 -7.32 -16.80 46.48
CA LEU A 840 -5.91 -16.69 46.07
C LEU A 840 -5.36 -15.28 46.33
N GLU A 841 -6.12 -14.22 46.04
CA GLU A 841 -5.76 -12.85 46.40
C GLU A 841 -5.67 -12.65 47.91
N ARG A 842 -6.56 -13.27 48.69
CA ARG A 842 -6.52 -13.25 50.17
C ARG A 842 -5.22 -13.90 50.69
N GLN A 843 -4.81 -15.03 50.11
CA GLN A 843 -3.53 -15.67 50.43
C GLN A 843 -2.32 -14.78 50.07
N LEU A 844 -2.34 -14.12 48.90
CA LEU A 844 -1.25 -13.24 48.49
C LEU A 844 -1.11 -11.98 49.36
N LYS A 845 -2.22 -11.47 49.90
CA LYS A 845 -2.26 -10.35 50.85
C LYS A 845 -1.81 -10.74 52.27
N ASP A 846 -1.73 -12.03 52.58
CA ASP A 846 -1.26 -12.52 53.87
C ASP A 846 0.28 -12.37 53.99
N LYS A 847 0.69 -11.58 54.98
CA LYS A 847 2.11 -11.34 55.30
C LYS A 847 2.77 -12.51 56.02
N THR A 848 2.00 -13.38 56.65
CA THR A 848 2.49 -14.57 57.38
C THR A 848 2.79 -15.75 56.46
N LEU A 849 2.28 -15.72 55.22
CA LEU A 849 2.51 -16.75 54.22
C LEU A 849 4.00 -16.83 53.84
N ASP A 850 4.54 -18.04 53.76
CA ASP A 850 5.91 -18.30 53.35
C ASP A 850 6.12 -18.00 51.85
N ALA A 851 7.39 -17.89 51.43
CA ALA A 851 7.73 -17.52 50.07
C ALA A 851 7.27 -18.54 49.01
N GLN A 852 7.35 -19.85 49.30
CA GLN A 852 6.99 -20.92 48.37
C GLN A 852 5.47 -21.01 48.19
N SER A 853 4.71 -20.91 49.28
CA SER A 853 3.25 -20.84 49.23
C SER A 853 2.77 -19.56 48.53
N ARG A 854 3.45 -18.42 48.74
CA ARG A 854 3.15 -17.15 48.05
C ARG A 854 3.40 -17.26 46.54
N GLU A 855 4.50 -17.87 46.12
CA GLU A 855 4.78 -18.14 44.71
C GLU A 855 3.72 -19.09 44.11
N SER A 856 3.39 -20.18 44.82
CA SER A 856 2.35 -21.12 44.39
C SER A 856 0.96 -20.47 44.23
N ALA A 857 0.57 -19.60 45.16
CA ALA A 857 -0.68 -18.83 45.07
C ALA A 857 -0.67 -17.84 43.90
N ALA A 858 0.47 -17.20 43.62
CA ALA A 858 0.63 -16.28 42.49
C ALA A 858 0.52 -17.00 41.15
N LEU A 859 1.19 -18.16 41.03
CA LEU A 859 1.08 -19.03 39.85
C LEU A 859 -0.35 -19.56 39.67
N ALA A 860 -1.02 -20.00 40.73
CA ALA A 860 -2.41 -20.44 40.68
C ALA A 860 -3.36 -19.32 40.24
N LEU A 861 -3.18 -18.09 40.73
CA LEU A 861 -3.99 -16.92 40.32
C LEU A 861 -3.74 -16.53 38.86
N ALA A 862 -2.50 -16.64 38.38
CA ALA A 862 -2.16 -16.41 36.98
C ALA A 862 -2.79 -17.46 36.06
N LEU A 863 -2.72 -18.75 36.42
CA LEU A 863 -3.36 -19.84 35.69
C LEU A 863 -4.89 -19.71 35.68
N TYR A 864 -5.50 -19.41 36.83
CA TYR A 864 -6.94 -19.13 36.93
C TYR A 864 -7.34 -17.99 35.98
N SER A 865 -6.61 -16.88 36.02
CA SER A 865 -6.88 -15.70 35.19
C SER A 865 -6.76 -16.03 33.70
N ARG A 866 -5.78 -16.85 33.31
CA ARG A 866 -5.61 -17.32 31.92
C ARG A 866 -6.77 -18.19 31.49
N ASP A 867 -7.02 -19.28 32.22
CA ASP A 867 -7.85 -20.41 31.79
C ASP A 867 -9.36 -20.18 31.96
N PHE A 868 -9.77 -19.29 32.86
CA PHE A 868 -11.18 -19.01 33.12
C PHE A 868 -11.64 -17.60 32.73
N LEU A 869 -10.75 -16.60 32.65
CA LEU A 869 -11.14 -15.22 32.34
C LEU A 869 -10.63 -14.74 30.98
N ARG A 870 -9.31 -14.69 30.79
CA ARG A 870 -8.69 -14.06 29.62
C ARG A 870 -8.96 -14.84 28.34
N VAL A 871 -8.88 -16.17 28.38
CA VAL A 871 -9.11 -17.02 27.19
C VAL A 871 -10.55 -16.92 26.65
N LEU A 872 -11.55 -16.65 27.50
CA LEU A 872 -12.94 -16.46 27.08
C LEU A 872 -13.12 -15.15 26.31
N SER A 873 -12.62 -14.05 26.87
CA SER A 873 -12.62 -12.74 26.21
C SER A 873 -11.83 -12.77 24.89
N HIS A 874 -10.70 -13.48 24.87
CA HIS A 874 -9.87 -13.67 23.68
C HIS A 874 -10.62 -14.47 22.62
N THR A 875 -11.20 -15.61 22.97
CA THR A 875 -12.01 -16.47 22.07
C THR A 875 -13.13 -15.69 21.39
N GLN A 876 -13.94 -14.96 22.16
CA GLN A 876 -15.02 -14.13 21.62
C GLN A 876 -14.51 -13.02 20.68
N THR A 877 -13.40 -12.37 21.04
CA THR A 877 -12.79 -11.31 20.20
C THR A 877 -12.25 -11.88 18.89
N VAL A 878 -11.55 -13.02 18.93
CA VAL A 878 -10.99 -13.68 17.75
C VAL A 878 -12.09 -14.20 16.82
N GLN A 879 -13.18 -14.78 17.34
CA GLN A 879 -14.34 -15.16 16.53
C GLN A 879 -14.92 -13.96 15.75
N ASN A 880 -15.12 -12.83 16.43
CA ASN A 880 -15.62 -11.58 15.82
C ASN A 880 -14.65 -10.99 14.78
N LEU A 881 -13.34 -11.17 14.96
CA LEU A 881 -12.34 -10.72 14.00
C LEU A 881 -12.25 -11.66 12.79
N CYS A 882 -12.25 -12.98 12.97
CA CYS A 882 -12.20 -13.97 11.89
C CYS A 882 -13.45 -13.98 11.01
N THR A 883 -14.61 -13.55 11.53
CA THR A 883 -15.83 -13.36 10.73
C THR A 883 -15.80 -12.06 9.93
N ARG A 884 -15.17 -11.00 10.44
CA ARG A 884 -14.95 -9.72 9.71
C ARG A 884 -13.81 -9.79 8.69
N HIS A 885 -12.76 -10.55 8.99
CA HIS A 885 -11.55 -10.70 8.18
C HIS A 885 -11.42 -12.16 7.72
N THR A 886 -11.94 -12.46 6.54
CA THR A 886 -12.05 -13.83 5.97
C THR A 886 -10.73 -14.60 5.89
N ALA A 887 -9.61 -13.89 5.72
CA ALA A 887 -8.25 -14.44 5.66
C ALA A 887 -7.52 -14.53 7.03
N LEU A 888 -8.09 -14.02 8.12
CA LEU A 888 -7.42 -13.99 9.43
C LEU A 888 -7.23 -15.39 10.02
N SER A 889 -8.28 -16.21 10.01
CA SER A 889 -8.23 -17.63 10.42
C SER A 889 -7.10 -18.38 9.71
N PRO A 890 -7.09 -18.50 8.37
CA PRO A 890 -6.02 -19.20 7.66
C PRO A 890 -4.63 -18.57 7.84
N ALA A 891 -4.49 -17.24 7.97
CA ALA A 891 -3.20 -16.60 8.25
C ALA A 891 -2.64 -16.99 9.63
N ILE A 892 -3.48 -17.02 10.68
CA ILE A 892 -3.12 -17.50 12.01
C ILE A 892 -2.69 -18.98 11.94
N ARG A 893 -3.46 -19.81 11.24
CA ARG A 893 -3.22 -21.26 11.13
C ARG A 893 -1.90 -21.57 10.42
N LEU A 894 -1.61 -20.86 9.32
CA LEU A 894 -0.35 -20.95 8.60
C LEU A 894 0.84 -20.52 9.47
N THR A 895 0.67 -19.44 10.23
CA THR A 895 1.70 -18.94 11.15
C THR A 895 1.98 -19.94 12.27
N LYS A 896 0.94 -20.49 12.92
CA LYS A 896 1.12 -21.54 13.93
C LYS A 896 1.83 -22.77 13.36
N ARG A 897 1.46 -23.21 12.15
CA ARG A 897 2.15 -24.31 11.46
C ARG A 897 3.63 -24.02 11.19
N TRP A 898 4.00 -22.76 10.95
CA TRP A 898 5.39 -22.35 10.86
C TRP A 898 6.11 -22.45 12.22
N PHE A 899 5.51 -21.95 13.31
CA PHE A 899 6.04 -22.15 14.67
C PHE A 899 6.19 -23.65 15.02
N ASP A 900 5.25 -24.50 14.61
CA ASP A 900 5.35 -25.97 14.78
C ASP A 900 6.51 -26.56 13.98
N SER A 901 6.65 -26.15 12.71
CA SER A 901 7.72 -26.60 11.80
C SER A 901 9.12 -26.19 12.29
N HIS A 902 9.21 -25.09 13.04
CA HIS A 902 10.43 -24.61 13.69
C HIS A 902 10.58 -25.07 15.15
N LEU A 903 9.70 -25.94 15.66
CA LEU A 903 9.70 -26.48 17.03
C LEU A 903 9.57 -25.41 18.13
N LEU A 904 8.99 -24.25 17.81
CA LEU A 904 8.85 -23.11 18.73
C LEU A 904 7.55 -23.14 19.54
N SER A 905 6.49 -23.78 19.04
CA SER A 905 5.16 -23.82 19.68
C SER A 905 5.13 -24.32 21.14
N PRO A 906 5.97 -25.27 21.60
CA PRO A 906 6.02 -25.65 23.02
C PRO A 906 6.46 -24.52 23.96
N HIS A 907 7.12 -23.48 23.43
CA HIS A 907 7.64 -22.35 24.19
C HIS A 907 6.80 -21.07 24.04
N VAL A 908 5.84 -21.04 23.11
CA VAL A 908 5.09 -19.84 22.74
C VAL A 908 3.59 -20.11 22.82
N ALA A 909 2.89 -19.38 23.69
CA ALA A 909 1.44 -19.54 23.86
C ALA A 909 0.69 -19.27 22.53
N PRO A 910 -0.32 -20.09 22.17
CA PRO A 910 -1.04 -19.92 20.90
C PRO A 910 -1.78 -18.59 20.79
N GLU A 911 -2.21 -18.01 21.92
CA GLU A 911 -2.81 -16.67 22.01
C GLU A 911 -1.82 -15.57 21.60
N LEU A 912 -0.52 -15.72 21.92
CA LEU A 912 0.50 -14.76 21.52
C LEU A 912 0.72 -14.79 20.00
N ILE A 913 0.76 -15.99 19.40
CA ILE A 913 0.86 -16.14 17.94
C ILE A 913 -0.38 -15.51 17.27
N GLU A 914 -1.58 -15.77 17.81
CA GLU A 914 -2.83 -15.15 17.34
C GLU A 914 -2.76 -13.61 17.37
N LEU A 915 -2.30 -13.01 18.48
CA LEU A 915 -2.18 -11.56 18.62
C LEU A 915 -1.15 -10.93 17.68
N LEU A 916 -0.03 -11.62 17.41
CA LEU A 916 0.97 -11.18 16.43
C LEU A 916 0.36 -11.07 15.02
N VAL A 917 -0.44 -12.07 14.60
CA VAL A 917 -1.13 -12.02 13.31
C VAL A 917 -2.24 -10.96 13.31
N ILE A 918 -3.08 -10.90 14.35
CA ILE A 918 -4.16 -9.92 14.46
C ILE A 918 -3.65 -8.48 14.31
N ARG A 919 -2.45 -8.19 14.82
CA ARG A 919 -1.82 -6.87 14.65
C ARG A 919 -1.65 -6.48 13.18
N THR A 920 -1.24 -7.40 12.30
CA THR A 920 -0.99 -7.07 10.88
C THR A 920 -2.27 -6.79 10.09
N PHE A 921 -3.41 -7.31 10.56
CA PHE A 921 -4.74 -7.03 9.99
C PHE A 921 -5.35 -5.74 10.54
N LEU A 922 -5.19 -5.46 11.84
CA LEU A 922 -5.75 -4.26 12.49
C LEU A 922 -4.88 -3.00 12.31
N GLN A 923 -3.57 -3.17 12.14
CA GLN A 923 -2.59 -2.11 11.90
C GLN A 923 -1.78 -2.41 10.62
N PRO A 924 -2.39 -2.35 9.44
CA PRO A 924 -1.74 -2.76 8.19
C PRO A 924 -0.76 -1.72 7.62
N HIS A 925 -0.72 -0.51 8.18
CA HIS A 925 0.21 0.55 7.75
C HIS A 925 1.66 0.02 7.77
N PRO A 926 2.48 0.30 6.74
CA PRO A 926 2.28 1.26 5.65
C PRO A 926 1.48 0.74 4.44
N LEU A 927 0.92 -0.46 4.51
CA LEU A 927 0.18 -1.11 3.43
C LEU A 927 -1.33 -0.82 3.58
N ALA A 928 -2.09 -1.01 2.50
CA ALA A 928 -3.55 -0.84 2.49
C ALA A 928 -4.30 -1.79 3.47
N ARG A 929 -5.57 -1.50 3.77
CA ARG A 929 -6.39 -2.29 4.72
C ARG A 929 -6.95 -3.60 4.17
N THR A 930 -6.92 -3.80 2.85
CA THR A 930 -7.59 -4.89 2.14
C THR A 930 -6.55 -5.85 1.56
N PHE A 931 -6.25 -6.91 2.28
CA PHE A 931 -5.39 -8.00 1.83
C PHE A 931 -5.93 -9.35 2.29
N MET A 932 -5.88 -10.34 1.41
CA MET A 932 -6.11 -11.75 1.70
C MET A 932 -4.80 -12.51 1.97
N CYS A 933 -3.65 -11.98 1.56
CA CYS A 933 -2.44 -12.78 1.38
C CYS A 933 -1.86 -13.35 2.70
N HIS A 934 -1.96 -14.67 2.86
CA HIS A 934 -1.38 -15.46 3.96
C HIS A 934 0.16 -15.41 3.99
N ASP A 935 0.78 -15.11 2.86
CA ASP A 935 2.21 -15.31 2.58
C ASP A 935 3.13 -14.31 3.31
N ARG A 936 2.57 -13.21 3.86
CA ARG A 936 3.34 -12.13 4.50
C ARG A 936 4.19 -12.58 5.69
N LEU A 937 3.69 -13.51 6.50
CA LEU A 937 4.32 -13.89 7.77
C LEU A 937 5.44 -14.93 7.61
N LEU A 938 5.51 -15.59 6.46
CA LEU A 938 6.51 -16.62 6.17
C LEU A 938 7.75 -16.06 5.44
N THR A 939 7.59 -14.97 4.69
CA THR A 939 8.68 -14.41 3.88
C THR A 939 9.66 -13.57 4.69
N ASP A 940 9.22 -12.95 5.79
CA ASP A 940 10.12 -12.32 6.78
C ASP A 940 11.04 -13.34 7.50
N ALA A 941 10.71 -14.63 7.47
CA ALA A 941 11.54 -15.70 8.01
C ALA A 941 12.67 -16.17 7.05
N GLY A 942 12.82 -15.56 5.87
CA GLY A 942 13.91 -15.87 4.93
C GLY A 942 13.73 -17.18 4.15
N LEU A 943 12.48 -17.58 3.90
CA LEU A 943 12.13 -18.70 3.00
C LEU A 943 11.91 -18.19 1.56
N ASP A 944 12.99 -18.12 0.79
CA ASP A 944 13.03 -18.11 -0.69
C ASP A 944 13.75 -19.39 -1.17
#